data_AF-A0A927F659-F1
#
_entry.id   AF-A0A927F659-F1
#
_cell.length_a   1.000
_cell.length_b   1.000
_cell.length_c   1.000
_cell.angle_alpha   90.00
_cell.angle_beta   90.00
_cell.angle_gamma   90.00
#
_symmetry.space_group_name_H-M   'P 1'
#
loop_
_entity.id
_entity.type
_entity.pdbx_description
1 polymer ?
#
loop_
_entity_poly.entity_id
_entity_poly.type
_entity_poly.pdbx_seq_one_letter_code
_entity_poly.pdbx_strand_id
1 'polypeptide(L)'
;MSQREKSPFRKARRAILGSLTLALALGSPLAQAEVSCPDIFSDHMVLQREKPIAVWGTADPGEKVTVRFAGQEAYVKASDTGNWSLELPAQKASFTPRTLTVSGENTLTFEDVLVGEVWLLSGQSNMDKPLGEIRGQQVSQGYPEVLEEADIPALRLFRMPNNLKIEDASLVKQWVVCTGETVDAMRFSAAGFHFGKELNAKLDVPVGMIHTAFGGTMIEAWMPEEAFQADPQLEPLMREPYFSWVKGVQATELYQSMIEPLAPFTLRGFLWYQGESNLMHGDSQIYTAKLSHLIEAWRMRWSQPAAPFYFAQIAPFTYSEWIGHKTLTLDALPLFWEAQLAVADKVQRAEIVPTVDLVDNLRDIHPTNKRDVGLRFAQLALHETYQHADSSFELPRLQSIEKGDNSSLLLRFSGAFDLGSAIATDALGAFEIAGGEGNYHPASPHWNNGMLELRAPGIEEPQYARYAWDEKASPPKAKAPELPLYPFRTDKKTLATLTPPFFNSKRLDLSPDNGRNDNQKETWEEWNIGETSEAEIALEALTLRLASTNGTPLQGDWNKAGLASGAKLATDGIASQRGAGINLSLDGLPEGRHSIVTYHNSPGSSDYGELQVMVGQDFAGTVTPSRRVEDDLQATSFYYEFDVTKDEAVTLTFKPGKETKNGAIINGIAIDAPNPALQASAPYPSNGDLHANLDDKRLTLRWRAASDAQKHLVYLHQSNDAKESFKLVNRAGRSSRAYQGSTAQSHFEVDLAGANSLQHYAWRVDTIGADGTLTRGEVWTFSPRQLAFPGAEGYGRFARGGRGGAVYHVTNLNDSGEGSLRAAIEAEGPRTVVFDVSGRIELKSKLTIRNPFLTIAGQTAPGKGICISNYNLGLLGVNDVVLRYLRVRPGDLSGKTMDGMGMASSDHCIIDHCSISWTQDEAFSSRGARNITLQRTLISEALNIAGHKKYGDGKKHGFAASIGGDIGSFHHNLLAHNEGRNWSLAGALDQASRHAGRLDIRNNVVYNWGGRTTDGGAKQVQYVNNYYKPGPASKVFHLLKPQRDLVAAFGPQDYYVDGNVMEGRVKAHKNRKGIVTKENEPQRNYLSKEPFFPSFVETQSAAEAYENVLSDVGCNLPQLDQHDQRIIAETRTGSFTFRGSSSGEPGLPDSQADVGGWEDYPEIHRPQNWDTDLDGMPDHWEVANGLNPNEPDGHFLEPQGSGYTNLEIYLNQITRR
;
A
#
# COMPACT_ATOMS: atom_id res chain seq x y z
N MET A 1 41.68 10.23 -52.77
CA MET A 1 40.39 9.58 -53.09
C MET A 1 40.10 8.60 -51.97
N SER A 2 39.07 8.66 -51.10
CA SER A 2 37.91 9.54 -50.90
C SER A 2 37.67 9.74 -49.38
N GLN A 3 37.21 10.94 -49.01
CA GLN A 3 37.06 11.58 -47.67
C GLN A 3 35.96 10.95 -46.77
N ARG A 4 35.84 11.07 -45.41
CA ARG A 4 36.35 11.93 -44.29
C ARG A 4 36.14 11.15 -42.94
N GLU A 5 37.17 10.84 -42.12
CA GLU A 5 37.57 11.40 -40.79
C GLU A 5 36.54 11.21 -39.62
N LYS A 6 36.68 10.31 -38.62
CA LYS A 6 37.66 10.04 -37.50
C LYS A 6 37.68 11.03 -36.31
N SER A 7 36.99 10.68 -35.19
CA SER A 7 37.47 10.41 -33.78
C SER A 7 38.44 11.42 -33.04
N PRO A 8 38.78 11.31 -31.72
CA PRO A 8 38.05 11.56 -30.45
C PRO A 8 38.90 12.33 -29.34
N PHE A 9 38.46 12.31 -28.06
CA PHE A 9 39.22 12.36 -26.74
C PHE A 9 39.37 13.65 -25.85
N ARG A 10 38.90 13.49 -24.58
CA ARG A 10 39.51 13.70 -23.21
C ARG A 10 39.76 15.09 -22.52
N LYS A 11 39.31 15.10 -21.23
CA LYS A 11 39.93 15.54 -19.93
C LYS A 11 39.94 17.03 -19.44
N ALA A 12 39.20 17.24 -18.33
CA ALA A 12 39.52 17.84 -17.01
C ALA A 12 40.33 19.16 -16.84
N ARG A 13 39.85 20.08 -15.98
CA ARG A 13 40.65 20.82 -14.93
C ARG A 13 39.81 21.69 -13.96
N ARG A 14 40.37 21.86 -12.75
CA ARG A 14 39.93 22.54 -11.50
C ARG A 14 40.04 24.07 -11.51
N ALA A 15 39.18 24.71 -10.69
CA ALA A 15 39.34 25.82 -9.71
C ALA A 15 40.28 27.05 -9.93
N ILE A 16 39.85 28.16 -9.29
CA ILE A 16 40.55 29.33 -8.67
C ILE A 16 40.22 30.73 -9.29
N LEU A 17 39.98 31.69 -8.36
CA LEU A 17 39.88 33.17 -8.40
C LEU A 17 38.44 33.73 -8.49
N GLY A 18 37.93 34.54 -7.55
CA GLY A 18 38.55 35.36 -6.51
C GLY A 18 38.57 36.85 -6.89
N SER A 19 37.52 37.57 -6.48
CA SER A 19 37.46 39.02 -6.18
C SER A 19 37.85 40.04 -7.27
N LEU A 20 36.88 40.81 -7.77
CA LEU A 20 37.08 42.26 -7.99
C LEU A 20 35.75 43.02 -7.89
N THR A 21 35.72 43.96 -6.95
CA THR A 21 34.63 44.87 -6.62
C THR A 21 34.64 46.09 -7.55
N LEU A 22 33.43 46.58 -7.85
CA LEU A 22 33.05 47.99 -8.02
C LEU A 22 33.45 48.75 -9.31
N ALA A 23 32.43 49.48 -9.80
CA ALA A 23 32.44 50.64 -10.70
C ALA A 23 32.33 50.39 -12.22
N LEU A 24 31.09 50.19 -12.68
CA LEU A 24 30.57 50.79 -13.91
C LEU A 24 29.04 50.89 -13.81
N ALA A 25 28.59 51.86 -13.02
CA ALA A 25 27.27 52.45 -13.21
C ALA A 25 27.43 53.55 -14.26
N LEU A 26 26.80 53.38 -15.42
CA LEU A 26 26.15 54.42 -16.23
C LEU A 26 25.62 53.79 -17.54
N GLY A 27 24.28 53.77 -17.65
CA GLY A 27 23.60 53.79 -18.94
C GLY A 27 23.20 52.45 -19.56
N SER A 28 22.38 51.65 -18.87
CA SER A 28 21.43 50.76 -19.57
C SER A 28 20.09 51.50 -19.63
N PRO A 29 19.42 51.62 -20.80
CA PRO A 29 18.08 52.19 -20.84
C PRO A 29 17.19 51.30 -19.95
N LEU A 30 16.46 51.93 -19.03
CA LEU A 30 15.30 51.31 -18.42
C LEU A 30 14.41 50.85 -19.57
N ALA A 31 14.24 49.54 -19.74
CA ALA A 31 13.21 49.02 -20.62
C ALA A 31 11.87 49.52 -20.06
N GLN A 32 11.27 50.52 -20.69
CA GLN A 32 9.87 50.88 -20.46
C GLN A 32 9.02 49.72 -20.97
N ALA A 33 8.13 49.19 -20.14
CA ALA A 33 7.19 48.17 -20.58
C ALA A 33 6.03 48.87 -21.28
N GLU A 34 5.94 48.69 -22.59
CA GLU A 34 4.80 49.14 -23.39
C GLU A 34 3.49 48.48 -22.91
N VAL A 35 2.35 49.17 -23.05
CA VAL A 35 1.02 48.57 -22.82
C VAL A 35 0.87 47.35 -23.72
N SER A 36 0.43 46.24 -23.12
CA SER A 36 0.14 44.99 -23.80
C SER A 36 -1.23 44.43 -23.39
N CYS A 37 -1.86 43.65 -24.25
CA CYS A 37 -3.05 42.85 -23.96
C CYS A 37 -2.77 41.37 -24.24
N PRO A 38 -3.44 40.42 -23.57
CA PRO A 38 -3.33 39.01 -23.90
C PRO A 38 -3.81 38.70 -25.32
N ASP A 39 -3.30 37.61 -25.89
CA ASP A 39 -3.58 37.14 -27.27
C ASP A 39 -5.07 37.00 -27.64
N ILE A 40 -5.98 36.89 -26.65
CA ILE A 40 -7.43 36.87 -26.89
C ILE A 40 -7.97 38.19 -27.45
N PHE A 41 -7.22 39.29 -27.32
CA PHE A 41 -7.48 40.54 -28.01
C PHE A 41 -6.68 40.58 -29.30
N SER A 42 -7.36 40.40 -30.43
CA SER A 42 -6.78 40.52 -31.77
C SER A 42 -7.83 41.11 -32.73
N ASP A 43 -7.42 41.36 -33.97
CA ASP A 43 -8.36 41.68 -35.04
C ASP A 43 -9.41 40.59 -35.20
N HIS A 44 -10.56 40.94 -35.78
CA HIS A 44 -11.70 40.04 -36.06
C HIS A 44 -12.44 39.48 -34.82
N MET A 45 -12.10 39.89 -33.60
CA MET A 45 -12.72 39.35 -32.39
C MET A 45 -14.22 39.67 -32.25
N VAL A 46 -14.93 38.89 -31.44
CA VAL A 46 -16.31 39.16 -31.01
C VAL A 46 -16.31 39.47 -29.53
N LEU A 47 -16.88 40.61 -29.15
CA LEU A 47 -17.11 40.99 -27.76
C LEU A 47 -18.54 40.62 -27.34
N GLN A 48 -18.70 40.11 -26.12
CA GLN A 48 -20.00 39.67 -25.61
C GLN A 48 -21.01 40.84 -25.47
N ARG A 49 -22.19 40.68 -26.07
CA ARG A 49 -23.32 41.60 -25.94
C ARG A 49 -23.96 41.53 -24.56
N GLU A 50 -24.61 42.62 -24.17
CA GLU A 50 -25.49 42.73 -22.98
C GLU A 50 -24.82 42.46 -21.63
N LYS A 51 -23.50 42.36 -21.61
CA LYS A 51 -22.67 42.29 -20.40
C LYS A 51 -21.57 43.35 -20.50
N PRO A 52 -21.05 43.86 -19.37
CA PRO A 52 -19.86 44.70 -19.38
C PRO A 52 -18.70 44.02 -20.11
N ILE A 53 -17.96 44.79 -20.91
CA ILE A 53 -16.85 44.27 -21.71
C ILE A 53 -15.57 44.47 -20.90
N ALA A 54 -15.02 43.37 -20.38
CA ALA A 54 -13.75 43.40 -19.68
C ALA A 54 -12.58 43.54 -20.66
N VAL A 55 -11.69 44.48 -20.39
CA VAL A 55 -10.43 44.68 -21.13
C VAL A 55 -9.30 44.81 -20.12
N TRP A 56 -8.22 44.05 -20.33
CA TRP A 56 -7.11 43.97 -19.36
C TRP A 56 -5.77 43.71 -20.06
N GLY A 57 -4.71 43.86 -19.29
CA GLY A 57 -3.36 43.67 -19.78
C GLY A 57 -2.30 44.09 -18.78
N THR A 58 -1.10 44.36 -19.29
CA THR A 58 0.02 44.92 -18.52
C THR A 58 0.46 46.28 -19.08
N ALA A 59 1.07 47.10 -18.25
CA ALA A 59 1.62 48.42 -18.57
C ALA A 59 2.64 48.82 -17.48
N ASP A 60 3.34 49.94 -17.63
CA ASP A 60 4.25 50.42 -16.59
C ASP A 60 3.45 50.76 -15.30
N PRO A 61 3.99 50.48 -14.09
CA PRO A 61 3.29 50.78 -12.84
C PRO A 61 2.82 52.24 -12.73
N GLY A 62 1.52 52.44 -12.47
CA GLY A 62 0.90 53.76 -12.38
C GLY A 62 0.58 54.44 -13.73
N GLU A 63 0.95 53.83 -14.86
CA GLU A 63 0.62 54.31 -16.21
C GLU A 63 -0.89 54.40 -16.41
N LYS A 64 -1.36 55.46 -17.07
CA LYS A 64 -2.78 55.64 -17.40
C LYS A 64 -3.09 54.93 -18.72
N VAL A 65 -3.83 53.82 -18.64
CA VAL A 65 -4.32 53.10 -19.81
C VAL A 65 -5.75 53.54 -20.12
N THR A 66 -6.01 53.93 -21.37
CA THR A 66 -7.31 54.37 -21.88
C THR A 66 -7.81 53.39 -22.94
N VAL A 67 -9.04 52.89 -22.78
CA VAL A 67 -9.67 51.98 -23.74
C VAL A 67 -10.86 52.70 -24.40
N ARG A 68 -10.94 52.63 -25.73
CA ARG A 68 -12.07 53.16 -26.51
C ARG A 68 -12.65 52.09 -27.41
N PHE A 69 -13.98 52.01 -27.42
CA PHE A 69 -14.73 51.13 -28.30
C PHE A 69 -16.17 51.60 -28.45
N ALA A 70 -16.71 51.57 -29.67
CA ALA A 70 -18.13 51.89 -29.92
C ALA A 70 -18.60 53.26 -29.39
N GLY A 71 -17.71 54.28 -29.42
CA GLY A 71 -18.00 55.62 -28.87
C GLY A 71 -17.90 55.72 -27.34
N GLN A 72 -17.54 54.62 -26.68
CA GLN A 72 -17.26 54.58 -25.24
C GLN A 72 -15.77 54.86 -25.00
N GLU A 73 -15.47 55.44 -23.85
CA GLU A 73 -14.12 55.69 -23.37
C GLU A 73 -14.07 55.44 -21.86
N ALA A 74 -13.10 54.64 -21.43
CA ALA A 74 -12.78 54.43 -20.02
C ALA A 74 -11.27 54.46 -19.83
N TYR A 75 -10.81 54.75 -18.62
CA TYR A 75 -9.39 54.69 -18.29
C TYR A 75 -9.19 54.11 -16.89
N VAL A 76 -8.01 53.52 -16.70
CA VAL A 76 -7.54 52.99 -15.41
C VAL A 76 -6.05 53.29 -15.26
N LYS A 77 -5.54 53.26 -14.04
CA LYS A 77 -4.09 53.25 -13.80
C LYS A 77 -3.63 51.81 -13.55
N ALA A 78 -2.53 51.40 -14.16
CA ALA A 78 -1.91 50.12 -13.85
C ALA A 78 -1.48 50.05 -12.38
N SER A 79 -1.61 48.86 -11.79
CA SER A 79 -1.22 48.59 -10.40
C SER A 79 0.29 48.74 -10.19
N ASP A 80 0.73 48.67 -8.94
CA ASP A 80 2.16 48.66 -8.60
C ASP A 80 2.93 47.46 -9.19
N THR A 81 2.20 46.41 -9.61
CA THR A 81 2.75 45.23 -10.29
C THR A 81 2.60 45.31 -11.82
N GLY A 82 2.12 46.43 -12.36
CA GLY A 82 1.94 46.65 -13.80
C GLY A 82 0.67 46.05 -14.40
N ASN A 83 -0.21 45.42 -13.63
CA ASN A 83 -1.46 44.85 -14.13
C ASN A 83 -2.56 45.93 -14.21
N TRP A 84 -3.35 45.93 -15.27
CA TRP A 84 -4.52 46.79 -15.37
C TRP A 84 -5.73 46.04 -15.91
N SER A 85 -6.92 46.42 -15.46
CA SER A 85 -8.19 45.96 -16.01
C SER A 85 -9.24 47.05 -15.87
N LEU A 86 -10.17 47.11 -16.82
CA LEU A 86 -11.36 47.94 -16.74
C LEU A 86 -12.52 47.26 -17.45
N GLU A 87 -13.73 47.77 -17.22
CA GLU A 87 -14.92 47.35 -17.94
C GLU A 87 -15.52 48.52 -18.72
N LEU A 88 -15.85 48.27 -19.99
CA LEU A 88 -16.70 49.16 -20.77
C LEU A 88 -18.17 48.78 -20.58
N PRO A 89 -19.10 49.75 -20.58
CA PRO A 89 -20.53 49.44 -20.51
C PRO A 89 -21.00 48.48 -21.61
N ALA A 90 -22.02 47.70 -21.26
CA ALA A 90 -22.59 46.68 -22.12
C ALA A 90 -23.06 47.25 -23.47
N GLN A 91 -22.81 46.51 -24.54
CA GLN A 91 -23.22 46.86 -25.90
C GLN A 91 -24.30 45.91 -26.41
N LYS A 92 -25.18 46.42 -27.29
CA LYS A 92 -26.10 45.58 -28.05
C LYS A 92 -25.35 44.86 -29.18
N ALA A 93 -25.90 43.75 -29.66
CA ALA A 93 -25.37 43.05 -30.82
C ALA A 93 -25.21 43.99 -32.01
N SER A 94 -24.13 43.85 -32.77
CA SER A 94 -23.89 44.65 -33.97
C SER A 94 -23.00 43.89 -34.95
N PHE A 95 -23.49 43.75 -36.18
CA PHE A 95 -22.73 43.25 -37.33
C PHE A 95 -21.79 44.31 -37.92
N THR A 96 -21.80 45.54 -37.40
CA THR A 96 -20.95 46.62 -37.91
C THR A 96 -19.53 46.48 -37.35
N PRO A 97 -18.50 46.26 -38.20
CA PRO A 97 -17.11 46.26 -37.77
C PRO A 97 -16.73 47.57 -37.09
N ARG A 98 -16.03 47.48 -35.95
CA ARG A 98 -15.55 48.64 -35.18
C ARG A 98 -14.11 48.43 -34.77
N THR A 99 -13.44 49.52 -34.42
CA THR A 99 -12.08 49.50 -33.88
C THR A 99 -12.11 49.60 -32.36
N LEU A 100 -11.38 48.71 -31.68
CA LEU A 100 -11.06 48.83 -30.26
C LEU A 100 -9.62 49.35 -30.12
N THR A 101 -9.43 50.44 -29.36
CA THR A 101 -8.09 51.02 -29.14
C THR A 101 -7.76 51.00 -27.66
N VAL A 102 -6.55 50.55 -27.32
CA VAL A 102 -5.97 50.61 -25.98
C VAL A 102 -4.73 51.52 -26.04
N SER A 103 -4.76 52.63 -25.33
CA SER A 103 -3.72 53.67 -25.39
C SER A 103 -3.12 53.96 -24.00
N GLY A 104 -1.81 53.84 -23.90
CA GLY A 104 -0.97 54.39 -22.83
C GLY A 104 0.19 55.16 -23.45
N GLU A 105 1.43 54.78 -23.13
CA GLU A 105 2.66 55.29 -23.77
C GLU A 105 2.78 54.81 -25.23
N ASN A 106 2.24 53.64 -25.56
CA ASN A 106 1.98 53.14 -26.92
C ASN A 106 0.47 52.97 -27.15
N THR A 107 0.05 52.63 -28.38
CA THR A 107 -1.35 52.36 -28.70
C THR A 107 -1.49 51.03 -29.45
N LEU A 108 -2.31 50.14 -28.89
CA LEU A 108 -2.78 48.91 -29.54
C LEU A 108 -4.10 49.19 -30.24
N THR A 109 -4.24 48.71 -31.47
CA THR A 109 -5.45 48.85 -32.29
C THR A 109 -5.89 47.46 -32.73
N PHE A 110 -7.15 47.13 -32.48
CA PHE A 110 -7.79 45.90 -32.94
C PHE A 110 -8.92 46.26 -33.88
N GLU A 111 -8.84 45.78 -35.11
CA GLU A 111 -9.77 46.05 -36.20
C GLU A 111 -10.79 44.93 -36.39
N ASP A 112 -11.87 45.20 -37.14
CA ASP A 112 -12.97 44.26 -37.39
C ASP A 112 -13.59 43.63 -36.13
N VAL A 113 -13.76 44.42 -35.08
CA VAL A 113 -14.36 43.95 -33.82
C VAL A 113 -15.89 44.00 -33.92
N LEU A 114 -16.53 42.86 -33.70
CA LEU A 114 -18.00 42.72 -33.66
C LEU A 114 -18.52 42.62 -32.21
N VAL A 115 -19.82 42.84 -32.02
CA VAL A 115 -20.50 42.61 -30.73
C VAL A 115 -21.58 41.56 -30.91
N GLY A 116 -21.50 40.47 -30.15
CA GLY A 116 -22.29 39.26 -30.38
C GLY A 116 -22.34 38.31 -29.18
N GLU A 117 -22.55 37.03 -29.42
CA GLU A 117 -22.46 35.99 -28.41
C GLU A 117 -21.07 35.37 -28.39
N VAL A 118 -20.52 35.10 -27.22
CA VAL A 118 -19.19 34.48 -27.07
C VAL A 118 -19.31 33.23 -26.21
N TRP A 119 -18.81 32.10 -26.71
CA TRP A 119 -18.81 30.82 -26.00
C TRP A 119 -17.42 30.20 -25.97
N LEU A 120 -17.05 29.64 -24.81
CA LEU A 120 -15.81 28.90 -24.62
C LEU A 120 -16.08 27.41 -24.64
N LEU A 121 -15.44 26.67 -25.54
CA LEU A 121 -15.55 25.22 -25.66
C LEU A 121 -14.24 24.54 -25.22
N SER A 122 -14.37 23.59 -24.30
CA SER A 122 -13.23 22.93 -23.66
C SER A 122 -13.45 21.42 -23.45
N GLY A 123 -12.37 20.71 -23.14
CA GLY A 123 -12.41 19.28 -22.83
C GLY A 123 -11.29 18.52 -23.51
N GLN A 124 -11.54 17.25 -23.84
CA GLN A 124 -10.53 16.40 -24.46
C GLN A 124 -10.79 16.14 -25.95
N SER A 125 -10.28 15.03 -26.49
CA SER A 125 -10.32 14.65 -27.90
C SER A 125 -11.71 14.68 -28.54
N ASN A 126 -12.79 14.46 -27.79
CA ASN A 126 -14.15 14.54 -28.34
C ASN A 126 -14.63 15.98 -28.56
N MET A 127 -14.15 16.95 -27.77
CA MET A 127 -14.28 18.38 -28.06
C MET A 127 -13.31 18.80 -29.17
N ASP A 128 -12.08 18.30 -29.15
CA ASP A 128 -11.01 18.70 -30.07
C ASP A 128 -11.16 18.11 -31.49
N LYS A 129 -12.09 17.17 -31.69
CA LYS A 129 -12.31 16.53 -32.99
C LYS A 129 -12.74 17.55 -34.05
N PRO A 130 -11.99 17.71 -35.17
CA PRO A 130 -12.28 18.67 -36.21
C PRO A 130 -13.21 18.11 -37.29
N LEU A 131 -13.57 18.96 -38.27
CA LEU A 131 -14.33 18.56 -39.45
C LEU A 131 -13.51 17.58 -40.32
N GLY A 132 -12.29 17.98 -40.69
CA GLY A 132 -11.38 17.22 -41.56
C GLY A 132 -10.54 16.14 -40.87
N GLU A 133 -9.46 15.75 -41.55
CA GLU A 133 -8.65 14.58 -41.21
C GLU A 133 -7.74 14.78 -39.98
N ILE A 134 -7.77 13.84 -39.03
CA ILE A 134 -6.75 13.63 -38.00
C ILE A 134 -6.19 12.22 -38.12
N ARG A 135 -4.86 12.07 -37.98
CA ARG A 135 -4.20 10.77 -38.00
C ARG A 135 -4.81 9.84 -36.95
N GLY A 136 -5.37 8.71 -37.39
CA GLY A 136 -5.91 7.67 -36.52
C GLY A 136 -7.38 7.87 -36.11
N GLN A 137 -8.07 8.87 -36.66
CA GLN A 137 -9.51 9.08 -36.48
C GLN A 137 -10.23 9.16 -37.83
N GLN A 138 -11.50 8.77 -37.87
CA GLN A 138 -12.35 8.99 -39.04
C GLN A 138 -12.72 10.47 -39.17
N VAL A 139 -12.92 10.95 -40.41
CA VAL A 139 -13.42 12.31 -40.67
C VAL A 139 -14.83 12.49 -40.12
N SER A 140 -15.20 13.71 -39.76
CA SER A 140 -16.56 13.98 -39.27
C SER A 140 -17.58 13.83 -40.40
N GLN A 141 -18.77 13.35 -40.06
CA GLN A 141 -19.83 13.09 -41.04
C GLN A 141 -20.18 14.38 -41.81
N GLY A 142 -20.20 14.30 -43.14
CA GLY A 142 -20.47 15.43 -44.03
C GLY A 142 -19.23 16.22 -44.47
N TYR A 143 -18.02 15.77 -44.13
CA TYR A 143 -16.79 16.31 -44.71
C TYR A 143 -16.49 15.65 -46.08
N PRO A 144 -16.03 16.42 -47.09
CA PRO A 144 -15.69 17.85 -47.05
C PRO A 144 -16.85 18.81 -47.37
N GLU A 145 -18.04 18.33 -47.73
CA GLU A 145 -19.16 19.16 -48.21
C GLU A 145 -19.58 20.24 -47.20
N VAL A 146 -19.49 19.96 -45.91
CA VAL A 146 -19.78 20.90 -44.81
C VAL A 146 -18.93 22.18 -44.85
N LEU A 147 -17.74 22.15 -45.48
CA LEU A 147 -16.88 23.33 -45.63
C LEU A 147 -17.51 24.40 -46.53
N GLU A 148 -18.35 23.99 -47.50
CA GLU A 148 -19.11 24.93 -48.35
C GLU A 148 -20.13 25.72 -47.53
N GLU A 149 -20.51 25.22 -46.36
CA GLU A 149 -21.44 25.87 -45.46
C GLU A 149 -20.76 26.68 -44.33
N ALA A 150 -19.44 26.83 -44.37
CA ALA A 150 -18.64 27.49 -43.33
C ALA A 150 -18.30 28.97 -43.61
N ASP A 151 -18.62 29.48 -44.81
CA ASP A 151 -18.41 30.89 -45.19
C ASP A 151 -19.43 31.81 -44.51
N ILE A 152 -19.23 32.03 -43.21
CA ILE A 152 -20.12 32.79 -42.33
C ILE A 152 -19.32 33.96 -41.72
N PRO A 153 -19.28 35.14 -42.38
CA PRO A 153 -18.53 36.29 -41.91
C PRO A 153 -19.03 36.91 -40.60
N ALA A 154 -20.05 36.37 -39.94
CA ALA A 154 -20.47 36.77 -38.60
C ALA A 154 -20.08 35.74 -37.53
N LEU A 155 -19.53 34.59 -37.94
CA LEU A 155 -18.93 33.59 -37.06
C LEU A 155 -17.42 33.83 -37.01
N ARG A 156 -16.86 33.91 -35.80
CA ARG A 156 -15.44 34.17 -35.53
C ARG A 156 -14.89 33.08 -34.63
N LEU A 157 -13.70 32.60 -34.98
CA LEU A 157 -13.09 31.44 -34.33
C LEU A 157 -11.79 31.87 -33.67
N PHE A 158 -11.56 31.43 -32.43
CA PHE A 158 -10.31 31.57 -31.72
C PHE A 158 -9.88 30.20 -31.22
N ARG A 159 -8.59 29.86 -31.32
CA ARG A 159 -8.08 28.56 -30.86
C ARG A 159 -6.81 28.72 -30.04
N MET A 160 -6.78 28.07 -28.88
CA MET A 160 -5.56 27.90 -28.09
C MET A 160 -4.72 26.75 -28.64
N PRO A 161 -3.38 26.84 -28.57
CA PRO A 161 -2.49 25.75 -28.97
C PRO A 161 -2.71 24.50 -28.11
N ASN A 162 -2.56 23.32 -28.71
CA ASN A 162 -2.66 22.04 -28.01
C ASN A 162 -1.72 20.98 -28.63
N ASN A 163 -1.95 19.69 -28.36
CA ASN A 163 -1.13 18.59 -28.92
C ASN A 163 -1.36 18.30 -30.41
N LEU A 164 -2.33 18.92 -31.07
CA LEU A 164 -2.49 18.78 -32.52
C LEU A 164 -1.51 19.67 -33.27
N LYS A 165 -0.84 19.08 -34.27
CA LYS A 165 0.01 19.84 -35.17
C LYS A 165 -0.88 20.67 -36.11
N ILE A 166 -0.81 21.98 -35.94
CA ILE A 166 -1.42 22.97 -36.84
C ILE A 166 -0.29 23.49 -37.72
N GLU A 167 -0.46 23.37 -39.04
CA GLU A 167 0.62 23.71 -39.99
C GLU A 167 0.86 25.22 -40.07
N ASP A 168 -0.21 26.00 -39.98
CA ASP A 168 -0.15 27.45 -39.91
C ASP A 168 -0.33 27.93 -38.46
N ALA A 169 0.80 28.18 -37.79
CA ALA A 169 0.81 28.71 -36.43
C ALA A 169 0.22 30.13 -36.33
N SER A 170 -0.03 30.82 -37.44
CA SER A 170 -0.78 32.08 -37.42
C SER A 170 -2.27 31.85 -37.20
N LEU A 171 -2.81 30.64 -37.28
CA LEU A 171 -4.23 30.40 -37.04
C LEU A 171 -4.58 30.12 -35.56
N VAL A 172 -3.59 30.16 -34.66
CA VAL A 172 -3.77 30.00 -33.21
C VAL A 172 -3.43 31.28 -32.47
N LYS A 173 -4.01 31.45 -31.28
CA LYS A 173 -3.81 32.65 -30.44
C LYS A 173 -4.20 33.95 -31.13
N GLN A 174 -5.15 33.89 -32.07
CA GLN A 174 -5.83 35.05 -32.65
C GLN A 174 -7.20 34.65 -33.19
N TRP A 175 -8.06 35.64 -33.38
CA TRP A 175 -9.39 35.47 -33.96
C TRP A 175 -9.33 35.48 -35.48
N VAL A 176 -10.10 34.58 -36.10
CA VAL A 176 -10.22 34.48 -37.56
C VAL A 176 -11.67 34.51 -38.00
N VAL A 177 -11.90 35.03 -39.21
CA VAL A 177 -13.18 34.94 -39.92
C VAL A 177 -13.44 33.47 -40.26
N CYS A 178 -14.62 32.95 -39.95
CA CYS A 178 -15.01 31.59 -40.33
C CYS A 178 -15.22 31.52 -41.85
N THR A 179 -14.39 30.72 -42.52
CA THR A 179 -14.53 30.27 -43.90
C THR A 179 -14.25 28.77 -43.97
N GLY A 180 -14.58 28.13 -45.08
CA GLY A 180 -14.22 26.73 -45.31
C GLY A 180 -12.71 26.45 -45.15
N GLU A 181 -11.87 27.40 -45.58
CA GLU A 181 -10.41 27.31 -45.45
C GLU A 181 -9.94 27.47 -44.01
N THR A 182 -10.40 28.51 -43.28
CA THR A 182 -9.89 28.80 -41.94
C THR A 182 -10.32 27.75 -40.92
N VAL A 183 -11.58 27.29 -40.98
CA VAL A 183 -12.11 26.30 -40.03
C VAL A 183 -11.41 24.95 -40.16
N ASP A 184 -11.05 24.55 -41.38
CA ASP A 184 -10.34 23.29 -41.65
C ASP A 184 -8.85 23.41 -41.29
N ALA A 185 -8.18 24.48 -41.75
CA ALA A 185 -6.75 24.70 -41.51
C ALA A 185 -6.41 24.84 -40.02
N MET A 186 -7.28 25.50 -39.24
CA MET A 186 -7.11 25.61 -37.78
C MET A 186 -7.54 24.35 -37.01
N ARG A 187 -8.08 23.33 -37.72
CA ARG A 187 -8.66 22.11 -37.13
C ARG A 187 -9.68 22.45 -36.04
N PHE A 188 -10.62 23.34 -36.32
CA PHE A 188 -11.58 23.80 -35.30
C PHE A 188 -12.53 22.67 -34.89
N SER A 189 -13.02 22.70 -33.64
CA SER A 189 -13.97 21.70 -33.12
C SER A 189 -15.20 21.57 -34.02
N ALA A 190 -15.50 20.38 -34.51
CA ALA A 190 -16.68 20.12 -35.34
C ALA A 190 -17.98 20.38 -34.55
N ALA A 191 -18.05 19.94 -33.28
CA ALA A 191 -19.19 20.21 -32.42
C ALA A 191 -19.35 21.72 -32.15
N GLY A 192 -18.23 22.42 -31.88
CA GLY A 192 -18.21 23.86 -31.68
C GLY A 192 -18.61 24.66 -32.92
N PHE A 193 -18.18 24.23 -34.11
CA PHE A 193 -18.55 24.84 -35.39
C PHE A 193 -20.05 24.77 -35.63
N HIS A 194 -20.65 23.57 -35.53
CA HIS A 194 -22.08 23.39 -35.74
C HIS A 194 -22.92 24.15 -34.69
N PHE A 195 -22.47 24.19 -33.43
CA PHE A 195 -23.08 25.00 -32.39
C PHE A 195 -23.09 26.49 -32.73
N GLY A 196 -21.91 27.06 -33.06
CA GLY A 196 -21.75 28.48 -33.33
C GLY A 196 -22.51 28.91 -34.58
N LYS A 197 -22.51 28.07 -35.62
CA LYS A 197 -23.30 28.27 -36.84
C LYS A 197 -24.80 28.30 -36.56
N GLU A 198 -25.31 27.33 -35.80
CA GLU A 198 -26.75 27.27 -35.48
C GLU A 198 -27.19 28.47 -34.62
N LEU A 199 -26.38 28.86 -33.63
CA LEU A 199 -26.67 30.07 -32.84
C LEU A 199 -26.66 31.33 -33.70
N ASN A 200 -25.69 31.48 -34.60
CA ASN A 200 -25.63 32.63 -35.50
C ASN A 200 -26.89 32.71 -36.37
N ALA A 201 -27.31 31.57 -36.94
CA ALA A 201 -28.49 31.50 -37.80
C ALA A 201 -29.81 31.74 -37.05
N LYS A 202 -29.95 31.24 -35.82
CA LYS A 202 -31.21 31.33 -35.04
C LYS A 202 -31.36 32.64 -34.28
N LEU A 203 -30.27 33.17 -33.73
CA LEU A 203 -30.31 34.42 -32.95
C LEU A 203 -30.14 35.67 -33.82
N ASP A 204 -29.68 35.51 -35.07
CA ASP A 204 -29.35 36.60 -35.99
C ASP A 204 -28.39 37.62 -35.36
N VAL A 205 -27.28 37.13 -34.80
CA VAL A 205 -26.20 37.94 -34.22
C VAL A 205 -24.82 37.36 -34.53
N PRO A 206 -23.75 38.17 -34.50
CA PRO A 206 -22.40 37.65 -34.54
C PRO A 206 -22.13 36.65 -33.41
N VAL A 207 -21.31 35.63 -33.69
CA VAL A 207 -20.94 34.60 -32.71
C VAL A 207 -19.43 34.41 -32.72
N GLY A 208 -18.82 34.46 -31.53
CA GLY A 208 -17.43 34.13 -31.29
C GLY A 208 -17.29 32.79 -30.56
N MET A 209 -16.46 31.90 -31.08
CA MET A 209 -16.20 30.59 -30.50
C MET A 209 -14.73 30.46 -30.09
N ILE A 210 -14.49 30.24 -28.79
CA ILE A 210 -13.14 30.11 -28.22
C ILE A 210 -12.87 28.62 -27.94
N HIS A 211 -11.87 28.04 -28.62
CA HIS A 211 -11.54 26.63 -28.54
C HIS A 211 -10.30 26.33 -27.69
N THR A 212 -10.52 25.60 -26.60
CA THR A 212 -9.50 25.16 -25.63
C THR A 212 -9.63 23.68 -25.29
N ALA A 213 -9.28 22.77 -26.19
CA ALA A 213 -9.34 21.34 -25.91
C ALA A 213 -7.97 20.66 -26.05
N PHE A 214 -7.74 19.57 -25.32
CA PHE A 214 -6.48 18.83 -25.36
C PHE A 214 -6.73 17.32 -25.27
N GLY A 215 -6.37 16.56 -26.32
CA GLY A 215 -6.65 15.13 -26.37
C GLY A 215 -5.87 14.30 -25.34
N GLY A 216 -6.53 13.31 -24.72
CA GLY A 216 -5.89 12.32 -23.83
C GLY A 216 -5.73 12.76 -22.36
N THR A 217 -6.40 13.83 -21.94
CA THR A 217 -6.26 14.42 -20.60
C THR A 217 -7.43 14.08 -19.70
N MET A 218 -7.17 13.95 -18.40
CA MET A 218 -8.21 13.84 -17.37
C MET A 218 -8.64 15.23 -16.86
N ILE A 219 -9.83 15.33 -16.25
CA ILE A 219 -10.43 16.59 -15.78
C ILE A 219 -9.55 17.40 -14.81
N GLU A 220 -8.69 16.73 -14.05
CA GLU A 220 -7.84 17.33 -13.02
C GLU A 220 -6.80 18.30 -13.59
N ALA A 221 -6.37 18.13 -14.84
CA ALA A 221 -5.50 19.11 -15.50
C ALA A 221 -6.21 20.45 -15.76
N TRP A 222 -7.54 20.45 -15.79
CA TRP A 222 -8.41 21.59 -16.11
C TRP A 222 -8.99 22.26 -14.86
N MET A 223 -8.69 21.72 -13.67
CA MET A 223 -9.17 22.23 -12.39
C MET A 223 -8.14 23.20 -11.78
N PRO A 224 -8.55 24.38 -11.31
CA PRO A 224 -7.69 25.21 -10.46
C PRO A 224 -7.43 24.55 -9.10
N GLU A 225 -6.38 24.98 -8.39
CA GLU A 225 -6.01 24.44 -7.08
C GLU A 225 -7.15 24.56 -6.06
N GLU A 226 -7.85 25.70 -6.04
CA GLU A 226 -8.99 25.96 -5.16
C GLU A 226 -10.15 24.95 -5.34
N ALA A 227 -10.32 24.38 -6.54
CA ALA A 227 -11.35 23.36 -6.78
C ALA A 227 -11.05 22.03 -6.07
N PHE A 228 -9.77 21.69 -5.88
CA PHE A 228 -9.37 20.53 -5.10
C PHE A 228 -9.46 20.79 -3.60
N GLN A 229 -9.10 22.01 -3.18
CA GLN A 229 -9.13 22.41 -1.76
C GLN A 229 -10.56 22.53 -1.20
N ALA A 230 -11.54 22.80 -2.07
CA ALA A 230 -12.94 22.92 -1.70
C ALA A 230 -13.61 21.59 -1.28
N ASP A 231 -12.98 20.44 -1.54
CA ASP A 231 -13.53 19.12 -1.24
C ASP A 231 -12.49 18.17 -0.64
N PRO A 232 -12.66 17.68 0.60
CA PRO A 232 -11.75 16.71 1.20
C PRO A 232 -11.58 15.42 0.38
N GLN A 233 -12.54 15.06 -0.48
CA GLN A 233 -12.42 13.91 -1.38
C GLN A 233 -11.45 14.18 -2.53
N LEU A 234 -11.23 15.44 -2.90
CA LEU A 234 -10.41 15.86 -4.03
C LEU A 234 -9.02 16.33 -3.62
N GLU A 235 -8.84 16.88 -2.42
CA GLU A 235 -7.55 17.39 -1.91
C GLU A 235 -6.36 16.42 -2.10
N PRO A 236 -6.50 15.10 -1.81
CA PRO A 236 -5.40 14.16 -1.99
C PRO A 236 -4.95 14.02 -3.44
N LEU A 237 -5.87 14.18 -4.40
CA LEU A 237 -5.62 13.98 -5.83
C LEU A 237 -4.67 15.02 -6.42
N MET A 238 -4.49 16.17 -5.74
CA MET A 238 -3.51 17.19 -6.14
C MET A 238 -2.06 16.72 -5.98
N ARG A 239 -1.81 15.77 -5.05
CA ARG A 239 -0.45 15.30 -4.70
C ARG A 239 -0.15 13.89 -5.20
N GLU A 240 -1.12 13.21 -5.81
CA GLU A 240 -0.94 11.88 -6.38
C GLU A 240 -0.26 11.96 -7.76
N PRO A 241 0.54 10.95 -8.17
CA PRO A 241 1.11 10.89 -9.50
C PRO A 241 -0.01 10.96 -10.57
N TYR A 242 -0.03 12.06 -11.33
CA TYR A 242 -1.10 12.33 -12.29
C TYR A 242 -0.95 11.46 -13.55
N PHE A 243 -1.99 10.69 -13.87
CA PHE A 243 -2.05 9.93 -15.11
C PHE A 243 -2.55 10.82 -16.26
N SER A 244 -1.75 10.94 -17.31
CA SER A 244 -2.20 11.47 -18.60
C SER A 244 -1.54 10.69 -19.72
N TRP A 245 -2.28 10.45 -20.81
CA TRP A 245 -1.74 9.88 -22.04
C TRP A 245 -0.68 10.80 -22.68
N VAL A 246 -0.65 12.05 -22.23
CA VAL A 246 0.28 13.08 -22.64
C VAL A 246 1.35 13.18 -21.56
N LYS A 247 2.55 12.67 -21.87
CA LYS A 247 3.68 12.73 -20.94
C LYS A 247 3.95 14.16 -20.49
N GLY A 248 4.03 14.35 -19.17
CA GLY A 248 4.46 15.61 -18.57
C GLY A 248 3.34 16.54 -18.14
N VAL A 249 2.11 16.35 -18.62
CA VAL A 249 0.94 17.11 -18.12
C VAL A 249 0.69 16.72 -16.67
N GLN A 250 0.46 17.68 -15.78
CA GLN A 250 0.11 17.49 -14.36
C GLN A 250 -1.31 18.01 -14.07
N ALA A 251 -1.80 17.77 -12.85
CA ALA A 251 -2.99 18.44 -12.33
C ALA A 251 -2.83 19.98 -12.42
N THR A 252 -3.91 20.69 -12.72
CA THR A 252 -3.97 22.15 -12.85
C THR A 252 -3.18 22.80 -14.01
N GLU A 253 -2.26 22.08 -14.65
CA GLU A 253 -1.37 22.64 -15.68
C GLU A 253 -2.12 23.21 -16.90
N LEU A 254 -3.16 22.51 -17.39
CA LEU A 254 -3.94 22.98 -18.55
C LEU A 254 -4.90 24.10 -18.19
N TYR A 255 -5.39 24.13 -16.95
CA TYR A 255 -6.10 25.29 -16.43
C TYR A 255 -5.22 26.54 -16.50
N GLN A 256 -4.02 26.49 -15.91
CA GLN A 256 -3.10 27.65 -15.85
C GLN A 256 -2.63 28.09 -17.25
N SER A 257 -2.39 27.14 -18.16
CA SER A 257 -1.83 27.46 -19.48
C SER A 257 -2.87 27.77 -20.56
N MET A 258 -4.10 27.24 -20.46
CA MET A 258 -5.10 27.33 -21.53
C MET A 258 -6.40 28.03 -21.14
N ILE A 259 -6.77 28.02 -19.85
CA ILE A 259 -8.05 28.57 -19.37
C ILE A 259 -7.85 29.88 -18.64
N GLU A 260 -6.93 29.91 -17.68
CA GLU A 260 -6.64 31.08 -16.87
C GLU A 260 -6.28 32.33 -17.71
N PRO A 261 -5.49 32.24 -18.80
CA PRO A 261 -5.13 33.42 -19.61
C PRO A 261 -6.31 34.04 -20.36
N LEU A 262 -7.42 33.31 -20.50
CA LEU A 262 -8.64 33.78 -21.17
C LEU A 262 -9.57 34.52 -20.20
N ALA A 263 -9.39 34.34 -18.90
CA ALA A 263 -10.15 35.08 -17.91
C ALA A 263 -9.55 36.49 -17.73
N PRO A 264 -10.39 37.54 -17.61
CA PRO A 264 -11.85 37.53 -17.54
C PRO A 264 -12.57 37.90 -18.85
N PHE A 265 -12.16 37.40 -20.04
CA PHE A 265 -12.84 37.73 -21.31
C PHE A 265 -14.35 37.49 -21.19
N THR A 266 -15.14 38.56 -21.33
CA THR A 266 -16.59 38.45 -21.12
C THR A 266 -17.19 37.46 -22.12
N LEU A 267 -17.88 36.44 -21.62
CA LEU A 267 -18.55 35.40 -22.41
C LEU A 267 -19.98 35.16 -21.96
N ARG A 268 -20.76 34.43 -22.76
CA ARG A 268 -22.11 33.99 -22.41
C ARG A 268 -22.07 32.78 -21.49
N GLY A 269 -21.37 31.72 -21.88
CA GLY A 269 -21.28 30.45 -21.19
C GLY A 269 -20.19 29.51 -21.73
N PHE A 270 -20.17 28.29 -21.21
CA PHE A 270 -19.14 27.28 -21.47
C PHE A 270 -19.75 26.01 -22.07
N LEU A 271 -19.00 25.35 -22.95
CA LEU A 271 -19.27 24.01 -23.46
C LEU A 271 -18.15 23.05 -23.03
N TRP A 272 -18.50 21.85 -22.58
CA TRP A 272 -17.53 20.87 -22.09
C TRP A 272 -17.78 19.47 -22.67
N TYR A 273 -16.76 18.84 -23.25
CA TYR A 273 -16.87 17.46 -23.75
C TYR A 273 -15.64 16.66 -23.35
N GLN A 274 -15.74 16.00 -22.20
CA GLN A 274 -14.67 15.22 -21.58
C GLN A 274 -15.24 14.17 -20.62
N GLY A 275 -14.48 13.11 -20.39
CA GLY A 275 -14.69 12.13 -19.32
C GLY A 275 -14.13 10.74 -19.64
N GLU A 276 -13.83 10.45 -20.90
CA GLU A 276 -13.44 9.10 -21.30
C GLU A 276 -12.11 8.65 -20.69
N SER A 277 -11.13 9.56 -20.56
CA SER A 277 -9.87 9.25 -19.87
C SER A 277 -10.10 8.96 -18.38
N ASN A 278 -11.00 9.70 -17.72
CA ASN A 278 -11.34 9.48 -16.32
C ASN A 278 -12.07 8.13 -16.13
N LEU A 279 -13.02 7.80 -17.01
CA LEU A 279 -13.67 6.49 -17.03
C LEU A 279 -12.63 5.36 -17.13
N MET A 280 -11.65 5.50 -18.03
CA MET A 280 -10.57 4.50 -18.20
C MET A 280 -9.72 4.26 -16.94
N HIS A 281 -9.77 5.18 -15.98
CA HIS A 281 -9.06 5.12 -14.70
C HIS A 281 -9.96 4.78 -13.51
N GLY A 282 -11.24 4.49 -13.74
CA GLY A 282 -12.18 4.06 -12.70
C GLY A 282 -12.79 5.20 -11.88
N ASP A 283 -12.78 6.43 -12.39
CA ASP A 283 -13.25 7.63 -11.68
C ASP A 283 -14.78 7.78 -11.59
N SER A 284 -15.57 6.81 -12.06
CA SER A 284 -17.03 6.95 -12.19
C SER A 284 -17.72 7.46 -10.91
N GLN A 285 -17.22 7.10 -9.72
CA GLN A 285 -17.83 7.53 -8.44
C GLN A 285 -17.48 8.97 -8.05
N ILE A 286 -16.25 9.43 -8.35
CA ILE A 286 -15.75 10.75 -7.90
C ILE A 286 -15.95 11.84 -8.96
N TYR A 287 -16.29 11.46 -10.20
CA TYR A 287 -16.41 12.40 -11.31
C TYR A 287 -17.47 13.49 -11.09
N THR A 288 -18.58 13.17 -10.40
CA THR A 288 -19.60 14.18 -10.02
C THR A 288 -18.97 15.32 -9.22
N ALA A 289 -18.13 15.00 -8.23
CA ALA A 289 -17.44 16.01 -7.41
C ALA A 289 -16.46 16.82 -8.26
N LYS A 290 -15.61 16.14 -9.05
CA LYS A 290 -14.61 16.79 -9.92
C LYS A 290 -15.24 17.81 -10.86
N LEU A 291 -16.29 17.42 -11.58
CA LEU A 291 -16.93 18.29 -12.56
C LEU A 291 -17.76 19.41 -11.88
N SER A 292 -18.43 19.14 -10.76
CA SER A 292 -19.12 20.21 -10.00
C SER A 292 -18.17 21.32 -9.57
N HIS A 293 -17.04 20.96 -8.95
CA HIS A 293 -16.06 21.94 -8.47
C HIS A 293 -15.33 22.65 -9.60
N LEU A 294 -15.07 21.97 -10.73
CA LEU A 294 -14.56 22.63 -11.95
C LEU A 294 -15.52 23.72 -12.43
N ILE A 295 -16.81 23.41 -12.56
CA ILE A 295 -17.82 24.35 -13.06
C ILE A 295 -17.90 25.57 -12.16
N GLU A 296 -17.98 25.36 -10.85
CA GLU A 296 -18.06 26.41 -9.86
C GLU A 296 -16.81 27.30 -9.89
N ALA A 297 -15.62 26.69 -9.90
CA ALA A 297 -14.37 27.44 -9.92
C ALA A 297 -14.19 28.26 -11.21
N TRP A 298 -14.56 27.71 -12.37
CA TRP A 298 -14.51 28.45 -13.64
C TRP A 298 -15.50 29.62 -13.65
N ARG A 299 -16.74 29.41 -13.20
CA ARG A 299 -17.72 30.49 -13.06
C ARG A 299 -17.22 31.60 -12.14
N MET A 300 -16.58 31.23 -11.04
CA MET A 300 -15.97 32.19 -10.11
C MET A 300 -14.81 32.93 -10.76
N ARG A 301 -13.96 32.25 -11.54
CA ARG A 301 -12.85 32.89 -12.25
C ARG A 301 -13.31 33.98 -13.23
N TRP A 302 -14.46 33.79 -13.88
CA TRP A 302 -15.09 34.81 -14.74
C TRP A 302 -15.98 35.81 -13.99
N SER A 303 -16.11 35.70 -12.67
CA SER A 303 -17.08 36.47 -11.86
C SER A 303 -18.53 36.33 -12.37
N GLN A 304 -18.90 35.15 -12.85
CA GLN A 304 -20.22 34.84 -13.40
C GLN A 304 -20.78 33.53 -12.80
N PRO A 305 -21.22 33.53 -11.52
CA PRO A 305 -21.70 32.33 -10.81
C PRO A 305 -22.90 31.65 -11.46
N ALA A 306 -23.60 32.35 -12.35
CA ALA A 306 -24.75 31.84 -13.10
C ALA A 306 -24.47 31.68 -14.60
N ALA A 307 -23.22 31.69 -15.08
CA ALA A 307 -22.94 31.45 -16.50
C ALA A 307 -23.39 30.03 -16.89
N PRO A 308 -24.17 29.85 -17.97
CA PRO A 308 -24.52 28.53 -18.47
C PRO A 308 -23.28 27.66 -18.69
N PHE A 309 -23.34 26.41 -18.23
CA PHE A 309 -22.27 25.44 -18.42
C PHE A 309 -22.85 24.15 -18.98
N TYR A 310 -22.72 23.94 -20.28
CA TYR A 310 -23.32 22.79 -20.95
C TYR A 310 -22.26 21.75 -21.24
N PHE A 311 -22.55 20.48 -20.98
CA PHE A 311 -21.59 19.41 -21.20
C PHE A 311 -22.20 18.22 -21.94
N ALA A 312 -21.37 17.45 -22.64
CA ALA A 312 -21.83 16.27 -23.36
C ALA A 312 -21.65 15.01 -22.53
N GLN A 313 -22.66 14.14 -22.61
CA GLN A 313 -22.51 12.74 -22.23
C GLN A 313 -21.34 12.13 -23.03
N ILE A 314 -20.50 11.33 -22.39
CA ILE A 314 -19.43 10.65 -23.13
C ILE A 314 -20.00 9.57 -24.05
N ALA A 315 -19.36 9.35 -25.19
CA ALA A 315 -19.88 8.44 -26.20
C ALA A 315 -19.82 6.97 -25.73
N PRO A 316 -20.85 6.15 -26.08
CA PRO A 316 -20.73 4.70 -26.13
C PRO A 316 -19.46 4.25 -26.86
N PHE A 317 -18.73 3.34 -26.22
CA PHE A 317 -17.52 2.72 -26.74
C PHE A 317 -17.26 1.45 -25.95
N THR A 318 -16.67 0.42 -26.55
CA THR A 318 -16.31 -0.82 -25.84
C THR A 318 -15.06 -0.62 -24.99
N TYR A 319 -15.19 0.13 -23.89
CA TYR A 319 -14.10 0.44 -22.98
C TYR A 319 -13.48 -0.82 -22.37
N SER A 320 -14.30 -1.85 -22.11
CA SER A 320 -13.83 -3.14 -21.58
C SER A 320 -12.92 -3.91 -22.55
N GLU A 321 -13.05 -3.68 -23.86
CA GLU A 321 -12.29 -4.37 -24.92
C GLU A 321 -11.04 -3.62 -25.37
N TRP A 322 -10.82 -2.38 -24.92
CA TRP A 322 -9.75 -1.53 -25.41
C TRP A 322 -8.37 -1.94 -24.87
N ILE A 323 -7.36 -1.94 -25.77
CA ILE A 323 -6.01 -2.46 -25.50
C ILE A 323 -5.35 -1.64 -24.39
N GLY A 324 -5.12 -2.28 -23.22
CA GLY A 324 -4.46 -1.66 -22.06
C GLY A 324 -5.37 -1.54 -20.83
N HIS A 325 -6.70 -1.58 -21.00
CA HIS A 325 -7.69 -1.32 -19.93
C HIS A 325 -8.71 -2.46 -19.76
N LYS A 326 -8.23 -3.72 -19.71
CA LYS A 326 -9.05 -4.94 -19.56
C LYS A 326 -9.75 -5.11 -18.18
N THR A 327 -9.83 -4.06 -17.37
CA THR A 327 -10.31 -4.10 -15.97
C THR A 327 -11.66 -3.42 -15.78
N LEU A 328 -12.17 -2.72 -16.78
CA LEU A 328 -13.48 -2.08 -16.71
C LEU A 328 -14.59 -3.12 -16.87
N THR A 329 -15.58 -3.05 -15.98
CA THR A 329 -16.81 -3.85 -16.10
C THR A 329 -17.76 -3.21 -17.10
N LEU A 330 -18.72 -3.98 -17.62
CA LEU A 330 -19.77 -3.47 -18.51
C LEU A 330 -20.58 -2.33 -17.88
N ASP A 331 -20.66 -2.27 -16.55
CA ASP A 331 -21.33 -1.20 -15.80
C ASP A 331 -20.52 0.11 -15.68
N ALA A 332 -19.23 0.13 -16.03
CA ALA A 332 -18.36 1.28 -15.78
C ALA A 332 -18.83 2.54 -16.53
N LEU A 333 -19.24 2.37 -17.80
CA LEU A 333 -19.76 3.45 -18.63
C LEU A 333 -21.14 3.94 -18.18
N PRO A 334 -22.15 3.06 -17.97
CA PRO A 334 -23.43 3.47 -17.39
C PRO A 334 -23.31 4.19 -16.05
N LEU A 335 -22.43 3.73 -15.15
CA LEU A 335 -22.16 4.42 -13.88
C LEU A 335 -21.54 5.80 -14.09
N PHE A 336 -20.65 5.94 -15.07
CA PHE A 336 -20.06 7.23 -15.42
C PHE A 336 -21.11 8.18 -16.01
N TRP A 337 -22.03 7.69 -16.85
CA TRP A 337 -23.17 8.47 -17.34
C TRP A 337 -24.11 8.90 -16.20
N GLU A 338 -24.34 8.04 -15.21
CA GLU A 338 -25.11 8.39 -14.02
C GLU A 338 -24.41 9.51 -13.23
N ALA A 339 -23.07 9.46 -13.12
CA ALA A 339 -22.28 10.51 -12.49
C ALA A 339 -22.33 11.84 -13.26
N GLN A 340 -22.23 11.81 -14.60
CA GLN A 340 -22.40 13.01 -15.45
C GLN A 340 -23.79 13.62 -15.28
N LEU A 341 -24.85 12.80 -15.26
CA LEU A 341 -26.22 13.27 -15.07
C LEU A 341 -26.41 13.91 -13.70
N ALA A 342 -25.83 13.32 -12.65
CA ALA A 342 -25.91 13.86 -11.30
C ALA A 342 -25.32 15.27 -11.16
N VAL A 343 -24.38 15.67 -12.05
CA VAL A 343 -23.87 17.04 -12.08
C VAL A 343 -24.95 18.02 -12.56
N ALA A 344 -25.73 17.65 -13.58
CA ALA A 344 -26.84 18.48 -14.07
C ALA A 344 -27.94 18.64 -12.99
N ASP A 345 -28.15 17.61 -12.17
CA ASP A 345 -29.08 17.69 -11.04
C ASP A 345 -28.58 18.57 -9.89
N LYS A 346 -27.27 18.56 -9.66
CA LYS A 346 -26.63 19.21 -8.50
C LYS A 346 -26.28 20.67 -8.76
N VAL A 347 -25.81 21.00 -9.96
CA VAL A 347 -25.22 22.30 -10.28
C VAL A 347 -26.20 23.13 -11.10
N GLN A 348 -26.69 24.22 -10.52
CA GLN A 348 -27.65 25.09 -11.20
C GLN A 348 -27.10 25.62 -12.53
N ARG A 349 -27.97 25.67 -13.55
CA ARG A 349 -27.64 26.11 -14.92
C ARG A 349 -26.49 25.32 -15.58
N ALA A 350 -26.21 24.11 -15.08
CA ALA A 350 -25.38 23.14 -15.77
C ALA A 350 -26.29 22.05 -16.33
N GLU A 351 -26.18 21.78 -17.63
CA GLU A 351 -27.07 20.82 -18.30
C GLU A 351 -26.28 19.92 -19.26
N ILE A 352 -26.81 18.71 -19.47
CA ILE A 352 -26.15 17.67 -20.24
C ILE A 352 -26.83 17.43 -21.59
N VAL A 353 -26.04 17.32 -22.66
CA VAL A 353 -26.52 16.84 -23.97
C VAL A 353 -26.27 15.33 -24.10
N PRO A 354 -27.30 14.51 -24.37
CA PRO A 354 -27.13 13.08 -24.55
C PRO A 354 -26.45 12.79 -25.89
N THR A 355 -25.65 11.72 -25.94
CA THR A 355 -24.95 11.28 -27.16
C THR A 355 -25.07 9.79 -27.43
N VAL A 356 -25.81 9.07 -26.58
CA VAL A 356 -25.90 7.60 -26.59
C VAL A 356 -26.40 7.02 -27.93
N ASP A 357 -27.17 7.78 -28.70
CA ASP A 357 -27.74 7.40 -29.99
C ASP A 357 -26.98 7.96 -31.21
N LEU A 358 -25.86 8.66 -30.99
CA LEU A 358 -25.07 9.32 -32.05
C LEU A 358 -23.79 8.56 -32.42
N VAL A 359 -23.58 7.37 -31.86
CA VAL A 359 -22.39 6.54 -32.11
C VAL A 359 -22.62 5.63 -33.30
N ASP A 360 -21.77 5.78 -34.30
CA ASP A 360 -21.76 5.01 -35.55
C ASP A 360 -20.85 3.78 -35.48
N ASN A 361 -19.86 3.77 -34.58
CA ASN A 361 -18.95 2.66 -34.38
C ASN A 361 -18.50 2.55 -32.91
N LEU A 362 -18.92 1.51 -32.19
CA LEU A 362 -18.55 1.26 -30.79
C LEU A 362 -17.05 0.98 -30.57
N ARG A 363 -16.27 0.79 -31.63
CA ARG A 363 -14.80 0.66 -31.57
C ARG A 363 -14.06 1.95 -31.93
N ASP A 364 -14.79 3.01 -32.23
CA ASP A 364 -14.23 4.34 -32.38
C ASP A 364 -14.73 5.20 -31.20
N ILE A 365 -13.79 5.57 -30.32
CA ILE A 365 -14.09 6.41 -29.16
C ILE A 365 -14.42 7.86 -29.57
N HIS A 366 -14.21 8.20 -30.86
CA HIS A 366 -14.47 9.51 -31.45
C HIS A 366 -15.56 9.45 -32.53
N PRO A 367 -16.86 9.39 -32.15
CA PRO A 367 -17.97 9.30 -33.12
C PRO A 367 -17.91 10.36 -34.22
N THR A 368 -18.28 9.97 -35.45
CA THR A 368 -18.18 10.86 -36.61
C THR A 368 -19.29 11.91 -36.66
N ASN A 369 -20.45 11.65 -36.06
CA ASN A 369 -21.60 12.55 -36.07
C ASN A 369 -21.47 13.67 -35.01
N LYS A 370 -20.56 14.61 -35.24
CA LYS A 370 -20.39 15.81 -34.41
C LYS A 370 -21.41 16.91 -34.72
N ARG A 371 -22.08 16.83 -35.87
CA ARG A 371 -23.16 17.73 -36.26
C ARG A 371 -24.32 17.69 -35.28
N ASP A 372 -24.86 16.50 -35.02
CA ASP A 372 -26.01 16.37 -34.12
C ASP A 372 -25.62 16.70 -32.66
N VAL A 373 -24.37 16.49 -32.25
CA VAL A 373 -23.87 16.95 -30.93
C VAL A 373 -23.89 18.49 -30.84
N GLY A 374 -23.34 19.18 -31.85
CA GLY A 374 -23.34 20.65 -31.89
C GLY A 374 -24.74 21.25 -31.95
N LEU A 375 -25.64 20.64 -32.72
CA LEU A 375 -27.04 21.04 -32.80
C LEU A 375 -27.79 20.84 -31.47
N ARG A 376 -27.53 19.75 -30.74
CA ARG A 376 -28.12 19.53 -29.39
C ARG A 376 -27.63 20.57 -28.39
N PHE A 377 -26.34 20.94 -28.42
CA PHE A 377 -25.85 22.06 -27.61
C PHE A 377 -26.54 23.38 -27.98
N ALA A 378 -26.75 23.63 -29.27
CA ALA A 378 -27.40 24.87 -29.73
C ALA A 378 -28.86 24.91 -29.30
N GLN A 379 -29.58 23.79 -29.44
CA GLN A 379 -30.96 23.63 -28.98
C GLN A 379 -31.09 23.85 -27.47
N LEU A 380 -30.18 23.28 -26.68
CA LEU A 380 -30.09 23.49 -25.24
C LEU A 380 -29.85 24.96 -24.91
N ALA A 381 -28.89 25.62 -25.56
CA ALA A 381 -28.60 27.03 -25.32
C ALA A 381 -29.78 27.94 -25.73
N LEU A 382 -30.40 27.69 -26.88
CA LEU A 382 -31.59 28.42 -27.34
C LEU A 382 -32.73 28.31 -26.34
N HIS A 383 -32.92 27.13 -25.73
CA HIS A 383 -33.96 26.90 -24.74
C HIS A 383 -33.63 27.51 -23.37
N GLU A 384 -32.52 27.09 -22.76
CA GLU A 384 -32.16 27.41 -21.38
C GLU A 384 -31.50 28.79 -21.21
N THR A 385 -30.74 29.26 -22.21
CA THR A 385 -30.05 30.56 -22.12
C THR A 385 -30.85 31.68 -22.76
N TYR A 386 -31.45 31.44 -23.92
CA TYR A 386 -32.09 32.49 -24.73
C TYR A 386 -33.62 32.46 -24.70
N GLN A 387 -34.24 31.40 -24.18
CA GLN A 387 -35.70 31.21 -24.17
C GLN A 387 -36.32 31.46 -25.57
N HIS A 388 -35.64 31.00 -26.62
CA HIS A 388 -36.03 31.27 -28.00
C HIS A 388 -37.34 30.54 -28.35
N ALA A 389 -38.27 31.21 -29.02
CA ALA A 389 -39.63 30.70 -29.25
C ALA A 389 -39.67 29.35 -30.00
N ASP A 390 -38.75 29.16 -30.96
CA ASP A 390 -38.64 27.92 -31.75
C ASP A 390 -37.75 26.84 -31.12
N SER A 391 -37.43 26.96 -29.82
CA SER A 391 -36.55 26.02 -29.11
C SER A 391 -37.30 25.22 -28.05
N SER A 392 -37.14 23.90 -28.11
CA SER A 392 -37.61 22.95 -27.10
C SER A 392 -36.45 22.08 -26.68
N PHE A 393 -36.12 22.00 -25.40
CA PHE A 393 -35.14 21.05 -24.90
C PHE A 393 -35.68 20.43 -23.62
N GLU A 394 -36.16 19.20 -23.70
CA GLU A 394 -36.62 18.46 -22.53
C GLU A 394 -35.95 17.10 -22.57
N LEU A 395 -34.97 16.88 -21.70
CA LEU A 395 -34.29 15.59 -21.59
C LEU A 395 -35.24 14.58 -20.94
N PRO A 396 -35.61 13.47 -21.62
CA PRO A 396 -36.52 12.49 -21.04
C PRO A 396 -35.85 11.77 -19.88
N ARG A 397 -36.46 11.83 -18.67
CA ARG A 397 -35.91 11.24 -17.44
C ARG A 397 -36.95 10.43 -16.71
N LEU A 398 -36.53 9.33 -16.09
CA LEU A 398 -37.43 8.52 -15.27
C LEU A 398 -37.90 9.33 -14.05
N GLN A 399 -39.21 9.50 -13.90
CA GLN A 399 -39.85 10.17 -12.77
C GLN A 399 -40.28 9.20 -11.67
N SER A 400 -40.92 8.09 -12.05
CA SER A 400 -41.41 7.11 -11.08
C SER A 400 -41.51 5.71 -11.69
N ILE A 401 -41.49 4.72 -10.79
CA ILE A 401 -41.86 3.34 -11.09
C ILE A 401 -43.08 2.95 -10.26
N GLU A 402 -43.98 2.21 -10.86
CA GLU A 402 -45.17 1.67 -10.21
C GLU A 402 -45.25 0.16 -10.51
N LYS A 403 -45.76 -0.62 -9.57
CA LYS A 403 -46.03 -2.05 -9.82
C LYS A 403 -47.23 -2.13 -10.76
N GLY A 404 -47.08 -2.85 -11.88
CA GLY A 404 -48.19 -3.19 -12.76
C GLY A 404 -49.00 -4.36 -12.20
N ASP A 405 -49.37 -5.31 -13.07
CA ASP A 405 -49.85 -6.61 -12.60
C ASP A 405 -48.70 -7.46 -11.99
N ASN A 406 -48.99 -8.69 -11.54
CA ASN A 406 -48.02 -9.63 -10.98
C ASN A 406 -46.97 -10.14 -12.02
N SER A 407 -46.58 -9.34 -13.00
CA SER A 407 -45.54 -9.68 -13.98
C SER A 407 -45.03 -8.46 -14.76
N SER A 408 -45.38 -7.23 -14.33
CA SER A 408 -45.03 -6.00 -15.05
C SER A 408 -44.59 -4.86 -14.14
N LEU A 409 -43.71 -4.01 -14.65
CA LEU A 409 -43.30 -2.76 -14.03
C LEU A 409 -43.70 -1.58 -14.93
N LEU A 410 -44.35 -0.57 -14.37
CA LEU A 410 -44.79 0.62 -15.09
C LEU A 410 -43.82 1.78 -14.81
N LEU A 411 -43.26 2.37 -15.85
CA LEU A 411 -42.30 3.47 -15.76
C LEU A 411 -42.95 4.77 -16.27
N ARG A 412 -42.80 5.85 -15.50
CA ARG A 412 -43.22 7.20 -15.89
C ARG A 412 -41.99 8.04 -16.16
N PHE A 413 -42.00 8.82 -17.24
CA PHE A 413 -40.91 9.72 -17.62
C PHE A 413 -41.38 11.17 -17.67
N SER A 414 -40.47 12.10 -17.40
CA SER A 414 -40.59 13.51 -17.78
C SER A 414 -40.31 13.63 -19.28
N GLY A 415 -41.01 14.54 -19.96
CA GLY A 415 -40.84 14.79 -21.38
C GLY A 415 -41.38 13.73 -22.33
N ALA A 416 -41.59 14.15 -23.57
CA ALA A 416 -41.95 13.28 -24.67
C ALA A 416 -40.69 12.67 -25.29
N PHE A 417 -40.76 11.37 -25.60
CA PHE A 417 -39.72 10.67 -26.35
C PHE A 417 -40.37 9.59 -27.23
N ASP A 418 -39.92 9.48 -28.48
CA ASP A 418 -40.29 8.41 -29.40
C ASP A 418 -39.23 7.29 -29.36
N LEU A 419 -39.64 6.09 -28.93
CA LEU A 419 -38.83 4.87 -29.06
C LEU A 419 -38.80 4.34 -30.52
N GLY A 420 -39.52 5.00 -31.43
CA GLY A 420 -39.69 4.65 -32.84
C GLY A 420 -40.70 3.51 -33.05
N SER A 421 -41.06 3.25 -34.32
CA SER A 421 -41.85 2.08 -34.73
C SER A 421 -41.10 0.74 -34.60
N ALA A 422 -39.92 0.74 -33.97
CA ALA A 422 -39.00 -0.40 -33.82
C ALA A 422 -39.16 -1.13 -32.47
N ILE A 423 -40.37 -1.13 -31.89
CA ILE A 423 -40.74 -2.07 -30.81
C ILE A 423 -40.66 -3.53 -31.31
N ALA A 424 -40.53 -3.75 -32.61
CA ALA A 424 -40.18 -5.04 -33.19
C ALA A 424 -38.68 -5.10 -33.55
N THR A 425 -38.01 -6.11 -32.98
CA THR A 425 -36.68 -6.66 -33.29
C THR A 425 -35.39 -5.99 -32.80
N ASP A 426 -35.20 -4.67 -32.85
CA ASP A 426 -33.87 -4.06 -32.54
C ASP A 426 -33.75 -3.51 -31.11
N ALA A 427 -34.87 -3.19 -30.45
CA ALA A 427 -34.91 -2.74 -29.05
C ALA A 427 -34.96 -3.89 -28.02
N LEU A 428 -34.98 -5.14 -28.50
CA LEU A 428 -34.95 -6.36 -27.67
C LEU A 428 -33.57 -6.50 -27.02
N GLY A 429 -33.39 -5.85 -25.86
CA GLY A 429 -32.18 -5.92 -25.05
C GLY A 429 -31.77 -4.60 -24.38
N ALA A 430 -32.37 -3.46 -24.77
CA ALA A 430 -32.02 -2.17 -24.17
C ALA A 430 -32.72 -1.95 -22.81
N PHE A 431 -33.93 -2.46 -22.63
CA PHE A 431 -34.62 -2.48 -21.34
C PHE A 431 -34.43 -3.83 -20.66
N GLU A 432 -34.16 -3.79 -19.36
CA GLU A 432 -34.08 -4.98 -18.53
C GLU A 432 -34.86 -4.76 -17.22
N ILE A 433 -35.47 -5.83 -16.68
CA ILE A 433 -36.10 -5.82 -15.36
C ILE A 433 -35.57 -6.96 -14.49
N ALA A 434 -35.63 -6.79 -13.18
CA ALA A 434 -35.23 -7.78 -12.17
C ALA A 434 -36.26 -7.85 -11.05
N GLY A 435 -36.37 -9.01 -10.40
CA GLY A 435 -37.07 -9.14 -9.13
C GLY A 435 -36.24 -8.61 -7.95
N GLY A 436 -36.67 -8.89 -6.72
CA GLY A 436 -35.98 -8.45 -5.50
C GLY A 436 -34.53 -8.95 -5.38
N GLU A 437 -34.19 -10.03 -6.08
CA GLU A 437 -32.85 -10.62 -6.18
C GLU A 437 -31.85 -9.83 -7.04
N GLY A 438 -32.33 -8.90 -7.88
CA GLY A 438 -31.48 -8.03 -8.69
C GLY A 438 -30.83 -8.70 -9.92
N ASN A 439 -31.33 -9.85 -10.38
CA ASN A 439 -30.90 -10.47 -11.63
C ASN A 439 -31.68 -9.86 -12.80
N TYR A 440 -31.00 -9.08 -13.64
CA TYR A 440 -31.64 -8.37 -14.76
C TYR A 440 -31.84 -9.29 -15.97
N HIS A 441 -33.04 -9.21 -16.54
CA HIS A 441 -33.45 -9.93 -17.75
C HIS A 441 -34.00 -8.95 -18.79
N PRO A 442 -33.71 -9.15 -20.09
CA PRO A 442 -34.29 -8.35 -21.17
C PRO A 442 -35.81 -8.27 -21.06
N ALA A 443 -36.35 -7.06 -21.13
CA ALA A 443 -37.76 -6.76 -20.97
C ALA A 443 -38.34 -6.14 -22.26
N SER A 444 -39.60 -6.48 -22.56
CA SER A 444 -40.35 -5.92 -23.67
C SER A 444 -41.11 -4.66 -23.23
N PRO A 445 -40.88 -3.51 -23.88
CA PRO A 445 -41.59 -2.27 -23.58
C PRO A 445 -42.92 -2.16 -24.33
N HIS A 446 -43.98 -1.76 -23.62
CA HIS A 446 -45.31 -1.48 -24.17
C HIS A 446 -45.88 -0.20 -23.57
N TRP A 447 -46.46 0.69 -24.39
CA TRP A 447 -47.15 1.86 -23.86
C TRP A 447 -48.52 1.49 -23.28
N ASN A 448 -48.77 1.87 -22.03
CA ASN A 448 -50.02 1.65 -21.32
C ASN A 448 -50.43 2.91 -20.55
N ASN A 449 -51.52 3.57 -20.98
CA ASN A 449 -52.08 4.78 -20.35
C ASN A 449 -51.05 5.89 -20.05
N GLY A 450 -50.09 6.11 -20.95
CA GLY A 450 -49.05 7.13 -20.80
C GLY A 450 -47.87 6.73 -19.90
N MET A 451 -47.79 5.46 -19.49
CA MET A 451 -46.62 4.86 -18.84
C MET A 451 -46.02 3.78 -19.74
N LEU A 452 -44.72 3.55 -19.59
CA LEU A 452 -44.02 2.46 -20.27
C LEU A 452 -44.06 1.20 -19.40
N GLU A 453 -44.81 0.21 -19.83
CA GLU A 453 -44.94 -1.09 -19.19
C GLU A 453 -43.83 -2.03 -19.66
N LEU A 454 -43.06 -2.58 -18.73
CA LEU A 454 -41.99 -3.54 -18.98
C LEU A 454 -42.39 -4.93 -18.48
N ARG A 455 -42.18 -5.95 -19.32
CA ARG A 455 -42.41 -7.38 -18.99
C ARG A 455 -41.23 -8.23 -19.44
N ALA A 456 -40.83 -9.21 -18.62
CA ALA A 456 -39.80 -10.19 -18.97
C ALA A 456 -40.27 -11.62 -18.64
N PRO A 457 -40.04 -12.61 -19.52
CA PRO A 457 -40.38 -14.00 -19.24
C PRO A 457 -39.66 -14.51 -17.97
N GLY A 458 -40.42 -15.09 -17.03
CA GLY A 458 -39.87 -15.70 -15.81
C GLY A 458 -39.72 -14.77 -14.61
N ILE A 459 -40.12 -13.48 -14.72
CA ILE A 459 -40.10 -12.53 -13.60
C ILE A 459 -41.54 -12.27 -13.12
N GLU A 460 -41.94 -12.94 -12.05
CA GLU A 460 -43.29 -12.84 -11.45
C GLU A 460 -43.45 -11.60 -10.55
N GLU A 461 -42.36 -11.06 -10.00
CA GLU A 461 -42.43 -9.85 -9.16
C GLU A 461 -41.31 -8.85 -9.53
N PRO A 462 -41.41 -8.17 -10.69
CA PRO A 462 -40.39 -7.20 -11.07
C PRO A 462 -40.39 -6.02 -10.08
N GLN A 463 -39.20 -5.67 -9.59
CA GLN A 463 -38.97 -4.56 -8.66
C GLN A 463 -38.03 -3.51 -9.24
N TYR A 464 -37.09 -3.92 -10.08
CA TYR A 464 -36.08 -3.03 -10.64
C TYR A 464 -36.13 -3.05 -12.16
N ALA A 465 -35.77 -1.92 -12.77
CA ALA A 465 -35.60 -1.75 -14.20
C ALA A 465 -34.32 -0.99 -14.50
N ARG A 466 -33.77 -1.22 -15.69
CA ARG A 466 -32.69 -0.41 -16.25
C ARG A 466 -32.83 -0.29 -17.76
N TYR A 467 -32.25 0.77 -18.32
CA TYR A 467 -32.27 1.08 -19.75
C TYR A 467 -30.87 1.46 -20.23
N ALA A 468 -30.46 0.88 -21.37
CA ALA A 468 -29.17 1.11 -22.01
C ALA A 468 -27.98 0.97 -21.04
N TRP A 469 -28.08 0.01 -20.11
CA TRP A 469 -27.13 -0.20 -19.01
C TRP A 469 -26.00 -1.18 -19.40
N ASP A 470 -25.39 -0.93 -20.55
CA ASP A 470 -24.27 -1.71 -21.08
C ASP A 470 -23.45 -0.80 -22.01
N GLU A 471 -22.13 -0.93 -22.03
CA GLU A 471 -21.27 -0.15 -22.94
C GLU A 471 -21.54 -0.40 -24.43
N LYS A 472 -22.18 -1.53 -24.76
CA LYS A 472 -22.59 -1.94 -26.11
C LYS A 472 -24.03 -1.57 -26.42
N ALA A 473 -24.77 -0.97 -25.48
CA ALA A 473 -26.14 -0.57 -25.71
C ALA A 473 -26.23 0.38 -26.91
N SER A 474 -27.09 0.04 -27.87
CA SER A 474 -27.36 0.83 -29.08
C SER A 474 -28.82 1.27 -29.06
N PRO A 475 -29.19 2.31 -28.29
CA PRO A 475 -30.56 2.77 -28.23
C PRO A 475 -31.03 3.35 -29.58
N PRO A 476 -32.35 3.38 -29.84
CA PRO A 476 -32.89 3.97 -31.06
C PRO A 476 -32.47 5.42 -31.25
N LYS A 477 -32.17 5.80 -32.50
CA LYS A 477 -31.90 7.20 -32.85
C LYS A 477 -33.14 8.06 -32.67
N ALA A 478 -33.04 9.11 -31.86
CA ALA A 478 -34.13 10.05 -31.67
C ALA A 478 -34.37 10.89 -32.93
N LYS A 479 -35.64 11.20 -33.23
CA LYS A 479 -36.02 12.11 -34.31
C LYS A 479 -36.08 13.53 -33.75
N ALA A 480 -35.24 14.42 -34.27
CA ALA A 480 -35.29 15.84 -33.91
C ALA A 480 -36.72 16.41 -34.10
N PRO A 481 -37.23 17.22 -33.17
CA PRO A 481 -36.52 17.88 -32.06
C PRO A 481 -36.42 17.05 -30.76
N GLU A 482 -36.89 15.80 -30.74
CA GLU A 482 -36.87 14.96 -29.53
C GLU A 482 -35.45 14.46 -29.21
N LEU A 483 -35.20 14.24 -27.92
CA LEU A 483 -33.94 13.71 -27.40
C LEU A 483 -34.09 12.22 -27.06
N PRO A 484 -33.01 11.42 -27.14
CA PRO A 484 -33.06 10.02 -26.74
C PRO A 484 -33.34 9.91 -25.24
N LEU A 485 -33.94 8.78 -24.84
CA LEU A 485 -34.07 8.44 -23.44
C LEU A 485 -32.68 8.31 -22.79
N TYR A 486 -32.47 8.98 -21.65
CA TYR A 486 -31.19 8.89 -20.96
C TYR A 486 -31.02 7.52 -20.28
N PRO A 487 -29.84 6.87 -20.33
CA PRO A 487 -29.59 5.61 -19.63
C PRO A 487 -29.88 5.70 -18.13
N PHE A 488 -30.56 4.71 -17.57
CA PHE A 488 -30.95 4.72 -16.15
C PHE A 488 -31.01 3.32 -15.55
N ARG A 489 -31.04 3.27 -14.22
CA ARG A 489 -31.45 2.11 -13.42
C ARG A 489 -32.31 2.55 -12.24
N THR A 490 -33.10 1.62 -11.69
CA THR A 490 -34.02 1.91 -10.57
C THR A 490 -33.65 1.21 -9.27
N ASP A 491 -32.71 0.28 -9.29
CA ASP A 491 -32.09 -0.33 -8.11
C ASP A 491 -31.08 0.61 -7.42
N LYS A 492 -31.35 1.92 -7.44
CA LYS A 492 -30.50 2.95 -6.86
C LYS A 492 -30.34 2.72 -5.36
N LYS A 493 -29.37 1.89 -4.97
CA LYS A 493 -28.52 2.17 -3.83
C LYS A 493 -27.81 3.47 -4.23
N THR A 494 -28.34 4.59 -3.76
CA THR A 494 -27.86 5.96 -4.03
C THR A 494 -26.37 6.00 -4.33
N LEU A 495 -25.91 6.72 -5.35
CA LEU A 495 -24.47 6.92 -5.60
C LEU A 495 -23.73 7.42 -4.34
N ALA A 496 -24.42 8.15 -3.45
CA ALA A 496 -23.97 8.55 -2.12
C ALA A 496 -23.70 7.37 -1.14
N THR A 497 -24.26 6.19 -1.40
CA THR A 497 -24.11 4.94 -0.62
C THR A 497 -23.21 3.90 -1.29
N LEU A 498 -22.70 4.16 -2.50
CA LEU A 498 -21.69 3.31 -3.15
C LEU A 498 -20.25 3.73 -2.83
N THR A 499 -20.09 4.85 -2.12
CA THR A 499 -19.03 4.97 -1.14
C THR A 499 -19.50 4.17 0.07
N PRO A 500 -19.06 2.92 0.34
CA PRO A 500 -19.24 2.40 1.68
C PRO A 500 -18.70 3.47 2.64
N PRO A 501 -19.48 3.93 3.63
CA PRO A 501 -19.01 4.92 4.62
C PRO A 501 -17.73 4.44 5.34
N PHE A 502 -17.40 3.16 5.19
CA PHE A 502 -16.34 2.44 5.85
C PHE A 502 -14.96 2.51 5.17
N PHE A 503 -14.70 3.44 4.24
CA PHE A 503 -13.37 3.53 3.63
C PHE A 503 -12.27 4.01 4.59
N ASN A 504 -12.66 4.68 5.69
CA ASN A 504 -11.74 5.24 6.70
C ASN A 504 -12.24 4.94 8.13
N SER A 505 -12.48 3.67 8.46
CA SER A 505 -12.87 3.30 9.83
C SER A 505 -11.82 3.78 10.84
N LYS A 506 -12.20 4.55 11.86
CA LYS A 506 -11.32 4.92 12.97
C LYS A 506 -11.31 3.79 13.99
N ARG A 507 -10.14 3.28 14.38
CA ARG A 507 -10.00 2.09 15.23
C ARG A 507 -9.06 2.34 16.39
N LEU A 508 -9.50 1.98 17.60
CA LEU A 508 -8.77 2.19 18.85
C LEU A 508 -8.62 0.88 19.63
N ASP A 509 -7.39 0.54 19.99
CA ASP A 509 -7.06 -0.54 20.92
C ASP A 509 -6.92 0.05 22.33
N LEU A 510 -7.65 -0.47 23.33
CA LEU A 510 -7.72 0.12 24.67
C LEU A 510 -6.78 -0.61 25.62
N SER A 511 -5.62 -0.01 25.87
CA SER A 511 -4.55 -0.66 26.61
C SER A 511 -4.28 0.02 27.96
N PRO A 512 -3.91 -0.75 29.01
CA PRO A 512 -3.48 -0.16 30.26
C PRO A 512 -2.15 0.59 30.12
N ASP A 513 -2.08 1.80 30.67
CA ASP A 513 -0.82 2.55 30.78
C ASP A 513 0.13 1.93 31.82
N ASN A 514 0.82 0.86 31.42
CA ASN A 514 1.76 0.11 32.26
C ASN A 514 3.14 -0.07 31.61
N GLY A 515 3.43 0.72 30.57
CA GLY A 515 4.68 0.66 29.79
C GLY A 515 4.80 -0.54 28.85
N ARG A 516 3.69 -1.27 28.65
CA ARG A 516 3.57 -2.32 27.63
C ARG A 516 2.99 -1.68 26.36
N ASN A 517 3.82 -1.50 25.33
CA ASN A 517 3.32 -1.12 24.01
C ASN A 517 2.98 -2.39 23.24
N ASP A 518 1.73 -2.52 22.81
CA ASP A 518 1.28 -3.61 21.94
C ASP A 518 1.43 -3.30 20.44
N ASN A 519 1.87 -2.11 20.02
CA ASN A 519 2.39 -1.79 18.67
C ASN A 519 1.58 -2.41 17.50
N GLN A 520 0.28 -2.12 17.38
CA GLN A 520 -0.50 -2.35 16.14
C GLN A 520 -0.41 -1.14 15.18
N LYS A 521 0.79 -0.72 14.75
CA LYS A 521 0.97 0.57 14.05
C LYS A 521 0.29 0.73 12.67
N GLU A 522 -0.26 -0.32 12.06
CA GLU A 522 -0.76 -0.22 10.67
C GLU A 522 -2.29 -0.07 10.55
N THR A 523 -3.10 -0.53 11.51
CA THR A 523 -4.58 -0.50 11.39
C THR A 523 -5.35 -0.09 12.66
N TRP A 524 -4.71 -0.06 13.83
CA TRP A 524 -5.32 0.34 15.10
C TRP A 524 -4.46 1.40 15.80
N GLU A 525 -5.09 2.42 16.38
CA GLU A 525 -4.41 3.40 17.22
C GLU A 525 -4.51 2.97 18.69
N GLU A 526 -3.39 2.94 19.40
CA GLU A 526 -3.33 2.50 20.79
C GLU A 526 -3.76 3.64 21.73
N TRP A 527 -4.83 3.44 22.50
CA TRP A 527 -5.30 4.37 23.53
C TRP A 527 -4.89 3.87 24.91
N ASN A 528 -3.74 4.34 25.39
CA ASN A 528 -3.23 4.01 26.70
C ASN A 528 -3.97 4.78 27.81
N ILE A 529 -4.64 4.06 28.70
CA ILE A 529 -5.45 4.62 29.78
C ILE A 529 -4.90 4.15 31.14
N GLY A 530 -4.46 5.11 31.95
CA GLY A 530 -4.07 4.89 33.34
C GLY A 530 -5.28 4.72 34.27
N GLU A 531 -5.05 4.53 35.56
CA GLU A 531 -6.14 4.45 36.54
C GLU A 531 -6.82 5.83 36.72
N THR A 532 -8.03 5.98 36.17
CA THR A 532 -8.78 7.25 36.15
C THR A 532 -10.29 7.00 36.12
N SER A 533 -11.12 7.91 36.61
CA SER A 533 -12.59 7.79 36.47
C SER A 533 -13.10 8.15 35.07
N GLU A 534 -12.32 8.92 34.32
CA GLU A 534 -12.60 9.34 32.94
C GLU A 534 -11.32 9.50 32.12
N ALA A 535 -11.40 9.19 30.82
CA ALA A 535 -10.32 9.34 29.86
C ALA A 535 -10.88 9.90 28.54
N GLU A 536 -10.08 10.67 27.82
CA GLU A 536 -10.45 11.28 26.53
C GLU A 536 -9.32 11.15 25.51
N ILE A 537 -9.67 10.97 24.24
CA ILE A 537 -8.76 11.02 23.10
C ILE A 537 -9.42 11.78 21.94
N ALA A 538 -8.64 12.60 21.23
CA ALA A 538 -9.07 13.34 20.06
C ALA A 538 -8.49 12.69 18.79
N LEU A 539 -9.36 12.35 17.85
CA LEU A 539 -9.08 11.78 16.53
C LEU A 539 -9.52 12.78 15.45
N GLU A 540 -8.63 13.70 15.09
CA GLU A 540 -8.94 14.82 14.18
C GLU A 540 -10.11 15.68 14.69
N ALA A 541 -11.28 15.63 14.04
CA ALA A 541 -12.48 16.37 14.44
C ALA A 541 -13.37 15.60 15.44
N LEU A 542 -13.09 14.31 15.67
CA LEU A 542 -13.87 13.43 16.54
C LEU A 542 -13.19 13.31 17.91
N THR A 543 -13.94 13.48 18.99
CA THR A 543 -13.48 13.25 20.36
C THR A 543 -14.21 12.06 20.97
N LEU A 544 -13.46 11.10 21.52
CA LEU A 544 -14.01 9.98 22.27
C LEU A 544 -13.73 10.15 23.75
N ARG A 545 -14.74 9.92 24.58
CA ARG A 545 -14.60 9.94 26.05
C ARG A 545 -15.12 8.64 26.65
N LEU A 546 -14.32 8.03 27.52
CA LEU A 546 -14.69 6.89 28.37
C LEU A 546 -14.85 7.37 29.81
N ALA A 547 -15.97 7.03 30.44
CA ALA A 547 -16.22 7.39 31.84
C ALA A 547 -16.95 6.28 32.61
N SER A 548 -16.58 6.06 33.86
CA SER A 548 -17.35 5.17 34.74
C SER A 548 -18.71 5.79 35.10
N THR A 549 -19.79 4.99 35.06
CA THR A 549 -21.16 5.50 35.31
C THR A 549 -21.40 6.00 36.74
N ASN A 550 -20.52 5.67 37.69
CA ASN A 550 -20.64 6.09 39.09
C ASN A 550 -19.34 6.73 39.64
N GLY A 551 -18.40 7.09 38.76
CA GLY A 551 -17.14 7.73 39.13
C GLY A 551 -16.09 6.81 39.76
N THR A 552 -16.28 5.49 39.77
CA THR A 552 -15.20 4.56 40.14
C THR A 552 -14.07 4.59 39.10
N PRO A 553 -12.81 4.31 39.48
CA PRO A 553 -11.72 4.25 38.52
C PRO A 553 -11.94 3.15 37.47
N LEU A 554 -11.72 3.51 36.22
CA LEU A 554 -11.38 2.60 35.13
C LEU A 554 -9.97 2.05 35.40
N GLN A 555 -9.81 0.74 35.22
CA GLN A 555 -8.55 0.03 35.42
C GLN A 555 -8.34 -0.97 34.30
N GLY A 556 -7.08 -1.22 33.94
CA GLY A 556 -6.75 -2.26 32.97
C GLY A 556 -6.96 -3.67 33.52
N ASP A 557 -7.44 -4.57 32.66
CA ASP A 557 -7.36 -6.01 32.84
C ASP A 557 -6.54 -6.62 31.69
N TRP A 558 -5.76 -7.66 31.95
CA TRP A 558 -4.88 -8.26 30.93
C TRP A 558 -4.46 -9.69 31.24
N ASN A 559 -3.99 -10.41 30.21
CA ASN A 559 -3.45 -11.75 30.34
C ASN A 559 -2.19 -11.97 29.51
N LYS A 560 -1.10 -12.26 30.22
CA LYS A 560 0.23 -12.52 29.64
C LYS A 560 0.25 -13.75 28.73
N ALA A 561 -0.59 -14.74 28.98
CA ALA A 561 -0.64 -15.95 28.15
C ALA A 561 -1.18 -15.68 26.74
N GLY A 562 -2.10 -14.72 26.58
CA GLY A 562 -2.66 -14.36 25.26
C GLY A 562 -1.62 -13.77 24.31
N LEU A 563 -0.57 -13.11 24.81
CA LEU A 563 0.52 -12.62 23.96
C LEU A 563 1.29 -13.74 23.25
N ALA A 564 1.29 -14.96 23.80
CA ALA A 564 1.97 -16.08 23.19
C ALA A 564 1.24 -16.61 21.94
N SER A 565 -0.05 -16.31 21.78
CA SER A 565 -0.83 -16.68 20.60
C SER A 565 -0.80 -15.64 19.48
N GLY A 566 -0.25 -14.45 19.74
CA GLY A 566 -0.17 -13.35 18.77
C GLY A 566 -1.35 -12.37 18.82
N ALA A 567 -2.38 -12.64 19.61
CA ALA A 567 -3.44 -11.68 19.90
C ALA A 567 -2.88 -10.42 20.58
N LYS A 568 -3.46 -9.26 20.26
CA LYS A 568 -3.12 -7.96 20.85
C LYS A 568 -4.36 -7.42 21.55
N LEU A 569 -5.37 -7.02 20.79
CA LEU A 569 -6.62 -6.44 21.27
C LEU A 569 -7.35 -7.37 22.27
N ALA A 570 -7.34 -8.69 22.05
CA ALA A 570 -7.99 -9.60 22.99
C ALA A 570 -7.20 -9.81 24.29
N THR A 571 -5.96 -9.33 24.41
CA THR A 571 -5.10 -9.68 25.54
C THR A 571 -5.14 -8.71 26.70
N ASP A 572 -5.74 -7.54 26.50
CA ASP A 572 -5.94 -6.46 27.45
C ASP A 572 -7.22 -5.68 27.14
N GLY A 573 -7.62 -4.81 28.06
CA GLY A 573 -8.78 -3.95 27.93
C GLY A 573 -8.95 -3.05 29.14
N ILE A 574 -9.84 -2.08 29.04
CA ILE A 574 -10.17 -1.15 30.11
C ILE A 574 -11.52 -1.51 30.72
N ALA A 575 -11.52 -1.68 32.04
CA ALA A 575 -12.68 -2.13 32.80
C ALA A 575 -13.07 -1.15 33.90
N SER A 576 -14.38 -0.97 34.08
CA SER A 576 -14.95 -0.33 35.26
C SER A 576 -15.01 -1.33 36.43
N GLN A 577 -15.14 -0.81 37.66
CA GLN A 577 -15.06 -1.60 38.89
C GLN A 577 -16.37 -1.56 39.70
N ARG A 578 -16.53 -2.52 40.62
CA ARG A 578 -17.62 -2.58 41.63
C ARG A 578 -19.03 -2.52 41.03
N GLY A 579 -19.25 -3.19 39.89
CA GLY A 579 -20.53 -3.21 39.20
C GLY A 579 -20.91 -1.90 38.50
N ALA A 580 -19.97 -0.95 38.38
CA ALA A 580 -20.17 0.25 37.56
C ALA A 580 -20.20 -0.11 36.06
N GLY A 581 -20.94 0.63 35.26
CA GLY A 581 -20.85 0.56 33.81
C GLY A 581 -19.82 1.53 33.23
N ILE A 582 -19.70 1.52 31.90
CA ILE A 582 -18.86 2.45 31.13
C ILE A 582 -19.76 3.25 30.19
N ASN A 583 -19.62 4.57 30.20
CA ASN A 583 -20.12 5.48 29.18
C ASN A 583 -19.02 5.71 28.14
N LEU A 584 -19.34 5.50 26.87
CA LEU A 584 -18.53 5.87 25.72
C LEU A 584 -19.27 6.98 24.97
N SER A 585 -18.72 8.19 24.97
CA SER A 585 -19.29 9.34 24.26
C SER A 585 -18.45 9.66 23.03
N LEU A 586 -19.13 9.96 21.92
CA LEU A 586 -18.58 10.35 20.63
C LEU A 586 -19.08 11.76 20.32
N ASP A 587 -18.16 12.71 20.17
CA ASP A 587 -18.48 14.11 19.86
C ASP A 587 -17.72 14.57 18.60
N GLY A 588 -18.38 15.32 17.73
CA GLY A 588 -17.80 15.78 16.45
C GLY A 588 -17.95 14.82 15.27
N LEU A 589 -18.87 13.85 15.32
CA LEU A 589 -19.26 13.07 14.13
C LEU A 589 -19.99 13.98 13.13
N PRO A 590 -19.72 13.85 11.81
CA PRO A 590 -20.50 14.53 10.78
C PRO A 590 -22.00 14.15 10.82
N GLU A 591 -22.85 15.00 10.26
CA GLU A 591 -24.26 14.65 10.06
C GLU A 591 -24.38 13.49 9.06
N GLY A 592 -25.12 12.44 9.43
CA GLY A 592 -25.31 11.27 8.58
C GLY A 592 -25.38 9.96 9.35
N ARG A 593 -25.44 8.85 8.59
CA ARG A 593 -25.50 7.49 9.14
C ARG A 593 -24.10 6.99 9.46
N HIS A 594 -23.94 6.49 10.68
CA HIS A 594 -22.68 5.95 11.21
C HIS A 594 -22.88 4.54 11.77
N SER A 595 -21.76 3.82 11.93
CA SER A 595 -21.73 2.57 12.69
C SER A 595 -20.68 2.61 13.79
N ILE A 596 -20.88 1.79 14.82
CA ILE A 596 -19.89 1.54 15.86
C ILE A 596 -19.79 0.06 16.16
N VAL A 597 -18.55 -0.39 16.36
CA VAL A 597 -18.19 -1.70 16.86
C VAL A 597 -17.43 -1.52 18.17
N THR A 598 -17.81 -2.24 19.22
CA THR A 598 -17.00 -2.38 20.44
C THR A 598 -16.65 -3.83 20.69
N TYR A 599 -15.42 -4.08 21.13
CA TYR A 599 -14.87 -5.42 21.35
C TYR A 599 -14.77 -5.71 22.85
N HIS A 600 -15.14 -6.94 23.22
CA HIS A 600 -15.31 -7.37 24.59
C HIS A 600 -14.75 -8.79 24.81
N ASN A 601 -13.66 -8.84 25.56
CA ASN A 601 -13.03 -10.04 26.09
C ASN A 601 -12.66 -9.79 27.54
N SER A 602 -12.78 -10.84 28.36
CA SER A 602 -12.26 -10.89 29.71
C SER A 602 -10.87 -11.53 29.63
N PRO A 603 -9.78 -10.74 29.52
CA PRO A 603 -8.45 -11.30 29.39
C PRO A 603 -8.00 -11.92 30.71
N GLY A 604 -8.24 -11.25 31.84
CA GLY A 604 -7.73 -11.67 33.15
C GLY A 604 -8.47 -12.83 33.80
N SER A 605 -8.46 -12.86 35.13
CA SER A 605 -9.27 -13.80 35.93
C SER A 605 -10.67 -13.27 36.23
N SER A 606 -10.90 -11.98 36.00
CA SER A 606 -12.17 -11.31 36.23
C SER A 606 -13.23 -11.80 35.23
N ASP A 607 -14.47 -11.86 35.69
CA ASP A 607 -15.62 -12.23 34.90
C ASP A 607 -16.58 -11.05 34.78
N TYR A 608 -16.67 -10.46 33.60
CA TYR A 608 -17.47 -9.27 33.35
C TYR A 608 -18.92 -9.54 32.93
N GLY A 609 -19.35 -10.81 32.85
CA GLY A 609 -20.76 -11.20 32.67
C GLY A 609 -21.48 -10.53 31.48
N GLU A 610 -22.80 -10.64 31.40
CA GLU A 610 -23.58 -9.94 30.35
C GLU A 610 -23.60 -8.42 30.62
N LEU A 611 -23.47 -7.63 29.55
CA LEU A 611 -23.59 -6.18 29.56
C LEU A 611 -24.83 -5.77 28.72
N GLN A 612 -25.66 -4.89 29.27
CA GLN A 612 -26.72 -4.21 28.54
C GLN A 612 -26.15 -2.95 27.89
N VAL A 613 -26.34 -2.79 26.59
CA VAL A 613 -25.88 -1.63 25.84
C VAL A 613 -27.05 -0.70 25.59
N MET A 614 -26.90 0.55 26.03
CA MET A 614 -27.85 1.63 25.78
C MET A 614 -27.23 2.63 24.80
N VAL A 615 -28.01 3.22 23.92
CA VAL A 615 -27.61 4.35 23.08
C VAL A 615 -28.52 5.52 23.45
N GLY A 616 -27.95 6.57 24.03
CA GLY A 616 -28.73 7.59 24.73
C GLY A 616 -29.54 6.98 25.88
N GLN A 617 -30.87 7.00 25.76
CA GLN A 617 -31.78 6.36 26.73
C GLN A 617 -32.37 5.03 26.23
N ASP A 618 -32.11 4.66 24.98
CA ASP A 618 -32.74 3.53 24.32
C ASP A 618 -31.91 2.25 24.48
N PHE A 619 -32.60 1.13 24.68
CA PHE A 619 -31.95 -0.17 24.78
C PHE A 619 -31.55 -0.67 23.39
N ALA A 620 -30.25 -0.83 23.17
CA ALA A 620 -29.68 -1.22 21.87
C ALA A 620 -29.39 -2.72 21.78
N GLY A 621 -29.17 -3.40 22.91
CA GLY A 621 -28.96 -4.86 22.94
C GLY A 621 -28.15 -5.32 24.15
N THR A 622 -27.65 -6.55 24.08
CA THR A 622 -26.71 -7.10 25.07
C THR A 622 -25.45 -7.61 24.41
N VAL A 623 -24.36 -7.62 25.17
CA VAL A 623 -23.08 -8.22 24.78
C VAL A 623 -22.51 -8.98 25.97
N THR A 624 -22.07 -10.22 25.74
CA THR A 624 -21.36 -11.00 26.75
C THR A 624 -19.89 -11.06 26.35
N PRO A 625 -18.97 -10.45 27.13
CA PRO A 625 -17.54 -10.54 26.86
C PRO A 625 -17.11 -11.99 26.76
N SER A 626 -16.34 -12.28 25.70
CA SER A 626 -15.64 -13.56 25.56
C SER A 626 -14.65 -13.77 26.71
N ARG A 627 -14.08 -14.97 26.84
CA ARG A 627 -13.09 -15.25 27.90
C ARG A 627 -11.80 -15.80 27.34
N ARG A 628 -10.71 -15.06 27.57
CA ARG A 628 -9.34 -15.49 27.25
C ARG A 628 -9.20 -16.05 25.83
N VAL A 629 -9.88 -15.42 24.88
CA VAL A 629 -9.69 -15.79 23.48
C VAL A 629 -8.25 -15.45 23.06
N GLU A 630 -7.69 -16.31 22.23
CA GLU A 630 -6.28 -16.26 21.81
C GLU A 630 -6.13 -15.62 20.41
N ASP A 631 -7.18 -15.00 19.89
CA ASP A 631 -7.29 -14.38 18.58
C ASP A 631 -8.20 -13.16 18.69
N ASP A 632 -7.74 -11.99 18.22
CA ASP A 632 -8.48 -10.73 18.31
C ASP A 632 -9.85 -10.83 17.60
N LEU A 633 -9.94 -11.62 16.53
CA LEU A 633 -11.18 -11.87 15.78
C LEU A 633 -12.17 -12.80 16.49
N GLN A 634 -11.80 -13.34 17.66
CA GLN A 634 -12.70 -14.13 18.51
C GLN A 634 -13.23 -13.34 19.71
N ALA A 635 -12.76 -12.10 19.91
CA ALA A 635 -13.34 -11.23 20.90
C ALA A 635 -14.81 -10.95 20.53
N THR A 636 -15.72 -11.09 21.49
CA THR A 636 -17.12 -10.78 21.24
C THR A 636 -17.23 -9.30 20.85
N SER A 637 -17.86 -9.01 19.73
CA SER A 637 -18.13 -7.63 19.30
C SER A 637 -19.61 -7.27 19.50
N PHE A 638 -19.87 -6.01 19.83
CA PHE A 638 -21.19 -5.39 19.72
C PHE A 638 -21.20 -4.44 18.51
N TYR A 639 -22.22 -4.52 17.66
CA TYR A 639 -22.38 -3.68 16.47
C TYR A 639 -23.68 -2.88 16.57
N TYR A 640 -23.62 -1.59 16.24
CA TYR A 640 -24.80 -0.75 16.18
C TYR A 640 -24.67 0.32 15.09
N GLU A 641 -25.79 0.63 14.43
CA GLU A 641 -25.89 1.73 13.45
C GLU A 641 -26.80 2.80 14.01
N PHE A 642 -26.45 4.07 13.78
CA PHE A 642 -27.20 5.22 14.25
C PHE A 642 -27.04 6.39 13.30
N ASP A 643 -27.99 7.32 13.31
CA ASP A 643 -27.93 8.57 12.57
C ASP A 643 -27.50 9.70 13.52
N VAL A 644 -26.55 10.52 13.07
CA VAL A 644 -26.09 11.72 13.79
C VAL A 644 -26.73 12.94 13.14
N THR A 645 -27.36 13.79 13.95
CA THR A 645 -27.79 15.12 13.53
C THR A 645 -26.78 16.17 14.01
N LYS A 646 -26.68 17.30 13.29
CA LYS A 646 -25.65 18.33 13.55
C LYS A 646 -25.65 18.77 15.03
N ASP A 647 -24.47 18.71 15.65
CA ASP A 647 -24.17 19.12 17.04
C ASP A 647 -24.64 18.15 18.15
N GLU A 648 -25.00 16.90 17.85
CA GLU A 648 -25.35 15.89 18.87
C GLU A 648 -24.23 14.89 19.16
N ALA A 649 -23.77 14.85 20.42
CA ALA A 649 -22.88 13.81 20.91
C ALA A 649 -23.66 12.49 21.12
N VAL A 650 -23.12 11.39 20.59
CA VAL A 650 -23.72 10.05 20.77
C VAL A 650 -23.06 9.37 21.96
N THR A 651 -23.87 8.87 22.90
CA THR A 651 -23.35 8.15 24.08
C THR A 651 -23.87 6.73 24.14
N LEU A 652 -22.95 5.77 24.18
CA LEU A 652 -23.21 4.38 24.48
C LEU A 652 -22.94 4.11 25.96
N THR A 653 -23.89 3.48 26.66
CA THR A 653 -23.68 3.02 28.04
C THR A 653 -23.68 1.50 28.11
N PHE A 654 -22.55 0.93 28.54
CA PHE A 654 -22.37 -0.49 28.83
C PHE A 654 -22.66 -0.75 30.30
N LYS A 655 -23.88 -1.20 30.62
CA LYS A 655 -24.34 -1.46 31.99
C LYS A 655 -24.16 -2.95 32.34
N PRO A 656 -23.51 -3.29 33.45
CA PRO A 656 -23.47 -4.68 33.92
C PRO A 656 -24.87 -5.22 34.17
N GLY A 657 -25.13 -6.44 33.68
CA GLY A 657 -26.38 -7.17 33.96
C GLY A 657 -26.55 -7.50 35.45
N LYS A 658 -27.76 -7.89 35.85
CA LYS A 658 -28.11 -8.13 37.27
C LYS A 658 -27.23 -9.16 37.99
N GLU A 659 -26.67 -10.12 37.25
CA GLU A 659 -25.82 -11.19 37.76
C GLU A 659 -24.31 -10.85 37.71
N THR A 660 -23.94 -9.71 37.12
CA THR A 660 -22.55 -9.29 36.89
C THR A 660 -21.99 -8.53 38.09
N LYS A 661 -20.83 -8.96 38.62
CA LYS A 661 -20.21 -8.36 39.83
C LYS A 661 -19.02 -7.44 39.56
N ASN A 662 -18.32 -7.61 38.43
CA ASN A 662 -16.98 -7.02 38.23
C ASN A 662 -16.97 -5.72 37.41
N GLY A 663 -18.11 -5.24 36.91
CA GLY A 663 -18.20 -4.03 36.08
C GLY A 663 -18.39 -4.35 34.59
N ALA A 664 -18.01 -3.43 33.71
CA ALA A 664 -18.01 -3.59 32.26
C ALA A 664 -16.57 -3.49 31.74
N ILE A 665 -16.27 -4.12 30.61
CA ILE A 665 -14.94 -4.09 29.96
C ILE A 665 -15.07 -3.75 28.49
N ILE A 666 -14.16 -2.95 27.95
CA ILE A 666 -14.01 -2.67 26.52
C ILE A 666 -12.53 -2.87 26.15
N ASN A 667 -12.28 -3.62 25.09
CA ASN A 667 -10.94 -3.93 24.60
C ASN A 667 -10.60 -3.11 23.36
N GLY A 668 -11.58 -2.82 22.50
CA GLY A 668 -11.36 -2.04 21.30
C GLY A 668 -12.63 -1.34 20.80
N ILE A 669 -12.46 -0.29 20.00
CA ILE A 669 -13.54 0.49 19.40
C ILE A 669 -13.24 0.68 17.92
N ALA A 670 -14.23 0.47 17.04
CA ALA A 670 -14.14 0.86 15.64
C ALA A 670 -15.38 1.65 15.22
N ILE A 671 -15.19 2.77 14.54
CA ILE A 671 -16.24 3.66 14.06
C ILE A 671 -16.26 3.60 12.54
N ASP A 672 -17.46 3.58 11.97
CA ASP A 672 -17.68 3.36 10.54
C ASP A 672 -16.94 2.11 10.07
N ALA A 673 -17.16 1.01 10.80
CA ALA A 673 -16.68 -0.32 10.45
C ALA A 673 -17.86 -1.25 10.12
N PRO A 674 -17.70 -2.23 9.20
CA PRO A 674 -18.73 -3.24 8.96
C PRO A 674 -18.97 -4.12 10.20
N ASN A 675 -20.13 -4.78 10.27
CA ASN A 675 -20.42 -5.74 11.33
C ASN A 675 -19.45 -6.94 11.28
N PRO A 676 -18.60 -7.17 12.31
CA PRO A 676 -17.63 -8.25 12.31
C PRO A 676 -18.25 -9.65 12.21
N ALA A 677 -19.49 -9.82 12.71
CA ALA A 677 -20.20 -11.10 12.63
C ALA A 677 -20.52 -11.54 11.20
N LEU A 678 -20.55 -10.60 10.26
CA LEU A 678 -20.84 -10.82 8.84
C LEU A 678 -19.56 -10.85 7.97
N GLN A 679 -18.39 -10.64 8.57
CA GLN A 679 -17.11 -10.61 7.87
C GLN A 679 -16.42 -11.98 7.86
N ALA A 680 -15.61 -12.23 6.83
CA ALA A 680 -14.64 -13.32 6.86
C ALA A 680 -13.60 -13.07 7.96
N SER A 681 -13.13 -14.12 8.63
CA SER A 681 -12.17 -14.05 9.74
C SER A 681 -11.13 -15.16 9.67
N ALA A 682 -10.15 -15.17 10.58
CA ALA A 682 -9.11 -16.21 10.66
C ALA A 682 -8.40 -16.49 9.32
N PRO A 683 -7.73 -15.48 8.73
CA PRO A 683 -7.08 -15.61 7.43
C PRO A 683 -5.88 -16.58 7.46
N TYR A 684 -5.68 -17.27 6.35
CA TYR A 684 -4.43 -17.93 5.99
C TYR A 684 -4.01 -17.48 4.58
N PRO A 685 -2.78 -16.95 4.37
CA PRO A 685 -1.79 -16.65 5.40
C PRO A 685 -2.34 -15.72 6.49
N SER A 686 -1.81 -15.86 7.70
CA SER A 686 -2.23 -15.00 8.82
C SER A 686 -1.92 -13.54 8.49
N ASN A 687 -2.72 -12.62 9.02
CA ASN A 687 -2.48 -11.20 8.78
C ASN A 687 -1.07 -10.81 9.27
N GLY A 688 -0.28 -10.14 8.42
CA GLY A 688 1.09 -9.77 8.71
C GLY A 688 2.10 -10.94 8.61
N ASP A 689 1.73 -12.10 8.05
CA ASP A 689 2.64 -13.23 7.91
C ASP A 689 3.77 -12.89 6.91
N LEU A 690 4.98 -12.67 7.43
CA LEU A 690 6.18 -12.38 6.64
C LEU A 690 6.82 -13.64 6.03
N HIS A 691 6.26 -14.82 6.29
CA HIS A 691 6.80 -16.13 5.91
C HIS A 691 5.74 -17.03 5.29
N ALA A 692 4.80 -16.45 4.55
CA ALA A 692 3.76 -17.20 3.86
C ALA A 692 4.36 -18.27 2.95
N ASN A 693 3.87 -19.51 3.07
CA ASN A 693 4.38 -20.63 2.30
C ASN A 693 3.92 -20.55 0.84
N LEU A 694 4.85 -20.30 -0.08
CA LEU A 694 4.63 -20.26 -1.52
C LEU A 694 5.64 -21.13 -2.29
N ASP A 695 6.18 -22.17 -1.66
CA ASP A 695 7.27 -22.97 -2.26
C ASP A 695 6.86 -23.62 -3.59
N ASP A 696 5.58 -23.99 -3.73
CA ASP A 696 5.02 -24.59 -4.95
C ASP A 696 4.48 -23.55 -5.96
N LYS A 697 4.80 -22.26 -5.76
CA LYS A 697 4.34 -21.12 -6.58
C LYS A 697 2.81 -20.94 -6.65
N ARG A 698 2.06 -21.65 -5.80
CA ARG A 698 0.61 -21.53 -5.61
C ARG A 698 0.31 -21.29 -4.14
N LEU A 699 -0.67 -20.46 -3.87
CA LEU A 699 -1.15 -20.22 -2.51
C LEU A 699 -2.65 -20.44 -2.46
N THR A 700 -3.09 -21.25 -1.49
CA THR A 700 -4.50 -21.36 -1.15
C THR A 700 -4.79 -20.39 -0.01
N LEU A 701 -5.44 -19.27 -0.34
CA LEU A 701 -6.01 -18.36 0.64
C LEU A 701 -7.15 -19.09 1.35
N ARG A 702 -7.21 -19.03 2.68
CA ARG A 702 -8.29 -19.65 3.47
C ARG A 702 -8.79 -18.69 4.53
N TRP A 703 -10.06 -18.81 4.88
CA TRP A 703 -10.69 -18.01 5.93
C TRP A 703 -11.79 -18.82 6.60
N ARG A 704 -12.27 -18.33 7.74
CA ARG A 704 -13.53 -18.73 8.37
C ARG A 704 -14.64 -17.84 7.79
N ALA A 705 -15.63 -18.48 7.17
CA ALA A 705 -16.81 -17.78 6.65
C ALA A 705 -17.73 -17.31 7.78
N ALA A 706 -18.44 -16.21 7.56
CA ALA A 706 -19.54 -15.79 8.44
C ALA A 706 -20.68 -16.82 8.40
N SER A 707 -21.50 -16.88 9.46
CA SER A 707 -22.51 -17.93 9.61
C SER A 707 -23.61 -17.91 8.54
N ASP A 708 -23.90 -16.74 7.97
CA ASP A 708 -24.91 -16.51 6.94
C ASP A 708 -24.31 -16.40 5.52
N ALA A 709 -22.99 -16.53 5.39
CA ALA A 709 -22.28 -16.39 4.12
C ALA A 709 -22.75 -17.45 3.10
N GLN A 710 -23.18 -16.99 1.93
CA GLN A 710 -23.46 -17.85 0.78
C GLN A 710 -22.33 -17.83 -0.25
N LYS A 711 -21.66 -16.68 -0.38
CA LYS A 711 -20.64 -16.45 -1.40
C LYS A 711 -19.61 -15.43 -0.91
N HIS A 712 -18.41 -15.53 -1.44
CA HIS A 712 -17.28 -14.67 -1.13
C HIS A 712 -16.71 -14.04 -2.40
N LEU A 713 -16.22 -12.81 -2.29
CA LEU A 713 -15.45 -12.10 -3.31
C LEU A 713 -14.02 -11.92 -2.79
N VAL A 714 -13.04 -12.39 -3.55
CA VAL A 714 -11.63 -12.39 -3.12
C VAL A 714 -10.87 -11.31 -3.87
N TYR A 715 -10.10 -10.51 -3.13
CA TYR A 715 -9.24 -9.46 -3.66
C TYR A 715 -7.81 -9.69 -3.19
N LEU A 716 -6.81 -9.49 -4.04
CA LEU A 716 -5.40 -9.64 -3.77
C LEU A 716 -4.63 -8.70 -4.69
N HIS A 717 -3.70 -7.92 -4.14
CA HIS A 717 -2.78 -7.10 -4.92
C HIS A 717 -1.42 -7.01 -4.23
N GLN A 718 -0.39 -6.70 -5.01
CA GLN A 718 0.97 -6.57 -4.55
C GLN A 718 1.60 -5.25 -5.00
N SER A 719 2.47 -4.69 -4.16
CA SER A 719 3.32 -3.54 -4.49
C SER A 719 4.65 -3.64 -3.73
N ASN A 720 5.65 -2.88 -4.17
CA ASN A 720 6.86 -2.64 -3.39
C ASN A 720 6.60 -1.73 -2.18
N ASP A 721 5.46 -1.03 -2.13
CA ASP A 721 5.01 -0.26 -0.97
C ASP A 721 3.81 -0.97 -0.29
N ALA A 722 3.98 -1.33 0.98
CA ALA A 722 2.94 -1.95 1.81
C ALA A 722 1.67 -1.09 1.91
N LYS A 723 1.82 0.24 2.01
CA LYS A 723 0.68 1.16 2.09
C LYS A 723 -0.07 1.20 0.78
N GLU A 724 0.63 1.12 -0.35
CA GLU A 724 0.01 1.11 -1.67
C GLU A 724 -0.78 -0.17 -1.90
N SER A 725 -0.20 -1.35 -1.65
CA SER A 725 -0.92 -2.62 -1.83
C SER A 725 -2.14 -2.70 -0.91
N PHE A 726 -1.99 -2.27 0.36
CA PHE A 726 -3.10 -2.14 1.29
C PHE A 726 -4.19 -1.23 0.74
N LYS A 727 -3.86 0.00 0.31
CA LYS A 727 -4.83 0.96 -0.22
C LYS A 727 -5.57 0.44 -1.44
N LEU A 728 -4.85 -0.16 -2.40
CA LEU A 728 -5.43 -0.69 -3.64
C LEU A 728 -6.43 -1.81 -3.36
N VAL A 729 -6.10 -2.71 -2.42
CA VAL A 729 -7.02 -3.76 -1.99
C VAL A 729 -8.14 -3.19 -1.18
N ASN A 730 -7.85 -2.31 -0.21
CA ASN A 730 -8.85 -1.66 0.63
C ASN A 730 -9.89 -0.89 -0.18
N ARG A 731 -9.52 -0.32 -1.34
CA ARG A 731 -10.43 0.39 -2.23
C ARG A 731 -11.08 -0.49 -3.30
N ALA A 732 -10.57 -1.70 -3.53
CA ALA A 732 -11.00 -2.57 -4.61
C ALA A 732 -12.51 -2.90 -4.57
N GLY A 733 -13.17 -2.81 -5.73
CA GLY A 733 -14.46 -3.46 -6.01
C GLY A 733 -14.28 -4.54 -7.08
N ARG A 734 -15.37 -5.19 -7.52
CA ARG A 734 -15.33 -6.29 -8.52
C ARG A 734 -14.67 -5.91 -9.87
N SER A 735 -14.55 -4.61 -10.16
CA SER A 735 -13.86 -4.05 -11.33
C SER A 735 -12.36 -3.79 -11.11
N SER A 736 -11.84 -4.00 -9.90
CA SER A 736 -10.42 -3.76 -9.61
C SER A 736 -9.54 -4.89 -10.13
N ARG A 737 -8.28 -4.56 -10.52
CA ARG A 737 -7.21 -5.56 -10.74
C ARG A 737 -6.96 -6.45 -9.52
N ALA A 738 -7.31 -5.97 -8.34
CA ALA A 738 -7.19 -6.76 -7.13
C ALA A 738 -8.21 -7.91 -7.11
N TYR A 739 -9.35 -7.80 -7.78
CA TYR A 739 -10.39 -8.83 -7.73
C TYR A 739 -9.92 -10.14 -8.41
N GLN A 740 -9.80 -11.20 -7.63
CA GLN A 740 -9.34 -12.51 -8.07
C GLN A 740 -10.50 -13.41 -8.52
N GLY A 741 -11.72 -13.15 -8.05
CA GLY A 741 -12.91 -13.91 -8.39
C GLY A 741 -13.83 -14.14 -7.19
N SER A 742 -14.81 -15.01 -7.38
CA SER A 742 -15.78 -15.36 -6.36
C SER A 742 -15.86 -16.85 -6.11
N THR A 743 -16.18 -17.25 -4.88
CA THR A 743 -16.29 -18.65 -4.48
C THR A 743 -17.38 -18.82 -3.42
N ALA A 744 -18.03 -19.99 -3.39
CA ALA A 744 -18.91 -20.38 -2.28
C ALA A 744 -18.15 -21.10 -1.15
N GLN A 745 -16.87 -21.41 -1.37
CA GLN A 745 -16.01 -22.09 -0.40
C GLN A 745 -15.27 -21.06 0.46
N SER A 746 -14.84 -21.46 1.65
CA SER A 746 -14.03 -20.62 2.54
C SER A 746 -12.52 -20.67 2.21
N HIS A 747 -12.20 -20.88 0.94
CA HIS A 747 -10.85 -20.88 0.39
C HIS A 747 -10.82 -20.50 -1.09
N PHE A 748 -9.68 -20.01 -1.56
CA PHE A 748 -9.45 -19.58 -2.94
C PHE A 748 -7.98 -19.81 -3.33
N GLU A 749 -7.76 -20.49 -4.46
CA GLU A 749 -6.40 -20.67 -5.00
C GLU A 749 -6.00 -19.45 -5.83
N VAL A 750 -4.80 -18.93 -5.58
CA VAL A 750 -4.19 -17.86 -6.36
C VAL A 750 -2.87 -18.34 -6.97
N ASP A 751 -2.66 -17.99 -8.24
CA ASP A 751 -1.37 -18.17 -8.90
C ASP A 751 -0.50 -16.96 -8.62
N LEU A 752 0.63 -17.20 -7.96
CA LEU A 752 1.60 -16.19 -7.60
C LEU A 752 2.97 -16.52 -8.23
N ALA A 753 2.95 -17.04 -9.45
CA ALA A 753 4.15 -17.20 -10.26
C ALA A 753 4.88 -15.85 -10.42
N GLY A 754 6.10 -15.75 -9.87
CA GLY A 754 6.92 -14.53 -9.89
C GLY A 754 6.81 -13.67 -8.63
N ALA A 755 6.01 -14.09 -7.64
CA ALA A 755 6.00 -13.45 -6.34
C ALA A 755 7.37 -13.55 -5.66
N ASN A 756 7.72 -12.51 -4.90
CA ASN A 756 9.00 -12.40 -4.22
C ASN A 756 8.82 -11.79 -2.83
N SER A 757 9.84 -11.98 -1.98
CA SER A 757 9.83 -11.58 -0.57
C SER A 757 10.07 -10.09 -0.33
N LEU A 758 10.34 -9.29 -1.37
CA LEU A 758 10.46 -7.83 -1.27
C LEU A 758 9.15 -7.09 -1.51
N GLN A 759 8.18 -7.75 -2.14
CA GLN A 759 6.84 -7.20 -2.35
C GLN A 759 5.92 -7.47 -1.17
N HIS A 760 5.01 -6.52 -0.96
CA HIS A 760 3.98 -6.58 0.06
C HIS A 760 2.65 -6.95 -0.59
N TYR A 761 2.06 -8.05 -0.13
CA TYR A 761 0.81 -8.57 -0.64
C TYR A 761 -0.30 -8.19 0.33
N ALA A 762 -1.34 -7.55 -0.16
CA ALA A 762 -2.56 -7.29 0.58
C ALA A 762 -3.70 -8.08 -0.04
N TRP A 763 -4.65 -8.54 0.75
CA TRP A 763 -5.81 -9.27 0.28
C TRP A 763 -7.03 -9.06 1.19
N ARG A 764 -8.21 -9.31 0.66
CA ARG A 764 -9.49 -9.11 1.36
C ARG A 764 -10.51 -10.11 0.86
N VAL A 765 -11.44 -10.48 1.73
CA VAL A 765 -12.60 -11.30 1.37
C VAL A 765 -13.89 -10.59 1.74
N ASP A 766 -14.67 -10.16 0.76
CA ASP A 766 -16.02 -9.67 1.01
C ASP A 766 -17.01 -10.84 1.06
N THR A 767 -17.99 -10.77 1.95
CA THR A 767 -19.02 -11.78 2.16
C THR A 767 -20.33 -11.33 1.55
N ILE A 768 -21.04 -12.23 0.88
CA ILE A 768 -22.43 -12.06 0.45
C ILE A 768 -23.29 -12.98 1.32
N GLY A 769 -24.16 -12.38 2.13
CA GLY A 769 -25.10 -13.08 3.01
C GLY A 769 -26.25 -13.73 2.25
N ALA A 770 -27.07 -14.51 2.97
CA ALA A 770 -28.24 -15.20 2.40
C ALA A 770 -29.32 -14.25 1.87
N ASP A 771 -29.39 -13.03 2.40
CA ASP A 771 -30.27 -11.95 1.97
C ASP A 771 -29.69 -11.13 0.78
N GLY A 772 -28.51 -11.51 0.28
CA GLY A 772 -27.81 -10.80 -0.79
C GLY A 772 -27.01 -9.57 -0.32
N THR A 773 -26.96 -9.30 0.98
CA THR A 773 -26.18 -8.19 1.55
C THR A 773 -24.68 -8.44 1.35
N LEU A 774 -23.98 -7.46 0.78
CA LEU A 774 -22.53 -7.48 0.63
C LEU A 774 -21.88 -6.82 1.84
N THR A 775 -21.16 -7.59 2.64
CA THR A 775 -20.34 -7.13 3.75
C THR A 775 -18.88 -7.12 3.34
N ARG A 776 -18.23 -5.96 3.41
CA ARG A 776 -16.80 -5.82 3.11
C ARG A 776 -15.95 -6.50 4.18
N GLY A 777 -14.91 -7.24 3.78
CA GLY A 777 -13.97 -7.86 4.72
C GLY A 777 -12.86 -6.93 5.21
N GLU A 778 -12.06 -7.43 6.16
CA GLU A 778 -10.80 -6.80 6.57
C GLU A 778 -9.71 -7.01 5.52
N VAL A 779 -8.82 -6.04 5.38
CA VAL A 779 -7.61 -6.20 4.55
C VAL A 779 -6.53 -6.87 5.38
N TRP A 780 -6.01 -7.98 4.87
CA TRP A 780 -4.93 -8.74 5.46
C TRP A 780 -3.67 -8.63 4.60
N THR A 781 -2.50 -8.70 5.21
CA THR A 781 -1.22 -8.63 4.51
C THR A 781 -0.39 -9.89 4.70
N PHE A 782 0.50 -10.18 3.75
CA PHE A 782 1.53 -11.20 3.89
C PHE A 782 2.74 -10.92 2.97
N SER A 783 3.82 -11.66 3.19
CA SER A 783 4.97 -11.74 2.30
C SER A 783 5.38 -13.20 2.11
N PRO A 784 5.70 -13.64 0.88
CA PRO A 784 6.21 -14.99 0.64
C PRO A 784 7.53 -15.23 1.38
N ARG A 785 7.68 -16.41 1.97
CA ARG A 785 8.96 -16.84 2.53
C ARG A 785 10.01 -17.03 1.45
N GLN A 786 11.25 -16.72 1.78
CA GLN A 786 12.44 -16.97 0.97
C GLN A 786 13.52 -17.52 1.90
N LEU A 787 14.26 -18.54 1.47
CA LEU A 787 15.38 -19.06 2.26
C LEU A 787 16.37 -17.95 2.58
N ALA A 788 16.88 -17.87 3.80
CA ALA A 788 17.85 -16.86 4.25
C ALA A 788 19.09 -16.83 3.35
N PHE A 789 19.54 -18.03 2.94
CA PHE A 789 20.56 -18.28 1.94
C PHE A 789 20.39 -19.72 1.42
N PRO A 790 20.96 -20.11 0.27
CA PRO A 790 20.69 -21.41 -0.36
C PRO A 790 20.96 -22.65 0.52
N GLY A 791 21.90 -22.56 1.47
CA GLY A 791 22.22 -23.64 2.42
C GLY A 791 21.53 -23.51 3.79
N ALA A 792 20.60 -22.57 3.95
CA ALA A 792 19.89 -22.37 5.20
C ALA A 792 18.91 -23.54 5.42
N GLU A 793 19.07 -24.25 6.52
CA GLU A 793 18.24 -25.41 6.88
C GLU A 793 17.56 -25.23 8.23
N GLY A 794 16.68 -26.15 8.58
CA GLY A 794 15.99 -26.16 9.88
C GLY A 794 14.89 -25.12 10.00
N TYR A 795 14.45 -24.86 11.22
CA TYR A 795 13.29 -24.00 11.47
C TYR A 795 13.55 -22.50 11.32
N GLY A 796 14.79 -22.03 11.46
CA GLY A 796 15.19 -20.64 11.21
C GLY A 796 15.55 -20.32 9.77
N ARG A 797 15.42 -21.27 8.83
CA ARG A 797 15.88 -21.12 7.44
C ARG A 797 15.22 -20.00 6.64
N PHE A 798 14.10 -19.47 7.10
CA PHE A 798 13.35 -18.40 6.43
C PHE A 798 13.55 -17.01 7.06
N ALA A 799 14.55 -16.86 7.93
CA ALA A 799 14.96 -15.55 8.44
C ALA A 799 15.18 -14.59 7.26
N ARG A 800 14.44 -13.48 7.22
CA ARG A 800 14.55 -12.48 6.14
C ARG A 800 15.90 -11.77 6.15
N GLY A 801 16.48 -11.55 7.34
CA GLY A 801 17.70 -10.79 7.50
C GLY A 801 17.56 -9.36 6.96
N GLY A 802 18.66 -8.82 6.44
CA GLY A 802 18.75 -7.47 5.87
C GLY A 802 18.29 -7.32 4.42
N ARG A 803 17.58 -8.29 3.86
CA ARG A 803 17.23 -8.35 2.43
C ARG A 803 16.46 -7.10 1.96
N GLY A 804 16.95 -6.50 0.88
CA GLY A 804 16.39 -5.27 0.27
C GLY A 804 16.59 -4.00 1.10
N GLY A 805 17.38 -4.10 2.18
CA GLY A 805 17.66 -3.01 3.09
C GLY A 805 18.93 -2.23 2.79
N ALA A 806 19.30 -1.36 3.74
CA ALA A 806 20.54 -0.58 3.66
C ALA A 806 21.78 -1.45 3.90
N VAL A 807 22.90 -1.03 3.32
CA VAL A 807 24.21 -1.69 3.53
C VAL A 807 25.02 -0.87 4.51
N TYR A 808 25.47 -1.52 5.58
CA TYR A 808 26.27 -0.90 6.63
C TYR A 808 27.69 -1.44 6.58
N HIS A 809 28.63 -0.54 6.34
CA HIS A 809 30.05 -0.84 6.30
C HIS A 809 30.67 -0.69 7.69
N VAL A 810 31.26 -1.76 8.21
CA VAL A 810 32.14 -1.70 9.37
C VAL A 810 33.54 -1.32 8.87
N THR A 811 33.96 -0.10 9.20
CA THR A 811 35.21 0.52 8.72
C THR A 811 36.25 0.70 9.82
N ASN A 812 35.91 0.43 11.07
CA ASN A 812 36.85 0.49 12.18
C ASN A 812 36.54 -0.55 13.27
N LEU A 813 37.53 -0.81 14.13
CA LEU A 813 37.45 -1.81 15.20
C LEU A 813 36.99 -1.24 16.55
N ASN A 814 36.48 -0.01 16.58
CA ASN A 814 36.01 0.61 17.82
C ASN A 814 34.76 -0.12 18.35
N ASP A 815 34.59 -0.12 19.67
CA ASP A 815 33.39 -0.68 20.31
C ASP A 815 32.10 0.06 19.94
N SER A 816 32.16 1.36 19.65
CA SER A 816 31.01 2.21 19.33
C SER A 816 31.40 3.41 18.47
N GLY A 817 30.40 4.11 17.94
CA GLY A 817 30.55 5.27 17.05
C GLY A 817 30.36 4.93 15.57
N GLU A 818 30.38 5.95 14.72
CA GLU A 818 30.24 5.80 13.27
C GLU A 818 31.25 4.80 12.70
N GLY A 819 30.81 3.95 11.76
CA GLY A 819 31.63 2.90 11.14
C GLY A 819 31.95 1.70 12.04
N SER A 820 31.44 1.64 13.28
CA SER A 820 31.59 0.47 14.17
C SER A 820 30.51 -0.58 13.94
N LEU A 821 30.80 -1.83 14.30
CA LEU A 821 29.81 -2.92 14.31
C LEU A 821 28.60 -2.61 15.20
N ARG A 822 28.81 -1.91 16.34
CA ARG A 822 27.73 -1.55 17.26
C ARG A 822 26.75 -0.58 16.61
N ALA A 823 27.23 0.46 15.93
CA ALA A 823 26.37 1.40 15.23
C ALA A 823 25.50 0.71 14.17
N ALA A 824 26.08 -0.25 13.43
CA ALA A 824 25.33 -1.04 12.44
C ALA A 824 24.26 -1.94 13.08
N ILE A 825 24.55 -2.55 14.23
CA ILE A 825 23.59 -3.38 14.99
C ILE A 825 22.45 -2.54 15.58
N GLU A 826 22.76 -1.37 16.11
CA GLU A 826 21.80 -0.47 16.78
C GLU A 826 20.94 0.34 15.79
N ALA A 827 21.28 0.36 14.50
CA ALA A 827 20.46 0.96 13.46
C ALA A 827 19.08 0.28 13.32
N GLU A 828 18.11 1.04 12.82
CA GLU A 828 16.74 0.58 12.54
C GLU A 828 16.54 0.20 11.07
N GLY A 829 15.47 -0.56 10.79
CA GLY A 829 15.11 -1.02 9.45
C GLY A 829 15.92 -2.21 8.94
N PRO A 830 15.50 -2.79 7.79
CA PRO A 830 16.24 -3.86 7.13
C PRO A 830 17.66 -3.42 6.78
N ARG A 831 18.66 -4.22 7.16
CA ARG A 831 20.06 -3.88 6.90
C ARG A 831 21.01 -5.07 6.84
N THR A 832 21.98 -4.99 5.94
CA THR A 832 23.06 -5.97 5.80
C THR A 832 24.38 -5.33 6.18
N VAL A 833 25.10 -5.96 7.12
CA VAL A 833 26.39 -5.49 7.63
C VAL A 833 27.51 -6.23 6.91
N VAL A 834 28.38 -5.45 6.26
CA VAL A 834 29.60 -5.90 5.57
C VAL A 834 30.83 -5.30 6.26
N PHE A 835 31.99 -5.92 6.06
CA PHE A 835 33.23 -5.55 6.74
C PHE A 835 34.31 -5.10 5.75
N ASP A 836 34.68 -3.82 5.84
CA ASP A 836 35.81 -3.24 5.13
C ASP A 836 37.12 -3.38 5.90
N VAL A 837 37.02 -3.73 7.18
CA VAL A 837 38.14 -3.94 8.08
C VAL A 837 38.14 -5.37 8.64
N SER A 838 39.30 -5.96 8.83
CA SER A 838 39.48 -7.18 9.64
C SER A 838 40.15 -6.86 10.96
N GLY A 839 40.04 -7.73 11.95
CA GLY A 839 40.74 -7.54 13.21
C GLY A 839 39.96 -7.98 14.43
N ARG A 840 40.50 -7.64 15.61
CA ARG A 840 39.84 -7.89 16.89
C ARG A 840 39.02 -6.67 17.32
N ILE A 841 37.71 -6.84 17.43
CA ILE A 841 36.81 -5.84 18.02
C ILE A 841 36.74 -6.14 19.53
N GLU A 842 37.41 -5.29 20.31
CA GLU A 842 37.39 -5.40 21.76
C GLU A 842 36.22 -4.62 22.35
N LEU A 843 35.18 -5.34 22.75
CA LEU A 843 33.97 -4.73 23.26
C LEU A 843 34.21 -4.14 24.67
N LYS A 844 33.52 -3.04 24.97
CA LYS A 844 33.51 -2.43 26.32
C LYS A 844 32.25 -2.77 27.11
N SER A 845 31.23 -3.28 26.42
CA SER A 845 29.97 -3.72 26.99
C SER A 845 29.30 -4.78 26.10
N LYS A 846 28.28 -5.46 26.63
CA LYS A 846 27.52 -6.46 25.86
C LYS A 846 27.00 -5.85 24.55
N LEU A 847 27.08 -6.61 23.47
CA LEU A 847 26.55 -6.23 22.18
C LEU A 847 25.29 -7.05 21.92
N THR A 848 24.12 -6.43 22.10
CA THR A 848 22.82 -7.13 22.04
C THR A 848 22.04 -6.64 20.83
N ILE A 849 21.65 -7.57 19.96
CA ILE A 849 20.80 -7.28 18.81
C ILE A 849 19.35 -7.24 19.29
N ARG A 850 18.70 -6.08 19.08
CA ARG A 850 17.30 -5.83 19.47
C ARG A 850 16.41 -5.38 18.31
N ASN A 851 17.00 -4.88 17.23
CA ASN A 851 16.27 -4.39 16.06
C ASN A 851 16.23 -5.48 14.98
N PRO A 852 15.03 -5.78 14.41
CA PRO A 852 14.84 -6.90 13.48
C PRO A 852 15.47 -6.66 12.11
N PHE A 853 15.33 -7.64 11.22
CA PHE A 853 15.73 -7.57 9.81
C PHE A 853 17.22 -7.26 9.61
N LEU A 854 18.09 -8.08 10.20
CA LEU A 854 19.53 -7.86 10.21
C LEU A 854 20.27 -9.07 9.63
N THR A 855 21.14 -8.82 8.64
CA THR A 855 22.17 -9.77 8.22
C THR A 855 23.54 -9.26 8.67
N ILE A 856 24.35 -10.07 9.37
CA ILE A 856 25.77 -9.79 9.57
C ILE A 856 26.59 -10.80 8.78
N ALA A 857 27.27 -10.31 7.74
CA ALA A 857 27.99 -11.12 6.77
C ALA A 857 29.50 -11.12 7.06
N GLY A 858 29.94 -11.86 8.08
CA GLY A 858 31.34 -11.93 8.51
C GLY A 858 32.31 -12.42 7.43
N GLN A 859 31.83 -13.17 6.44
CA GLN A 859 32.63 -13.66 5.31
C GLN A 859 33.14 -12.53 4.39
N THR A 860 32.59 -11.32 4.51
CA THR A 860 33.02 -10.15 3.73
C THR A 860 34.30 -9.50 4.27
N ALA A 861 34.70 -9.77 5.51
CA ALA A 861 35.88 -9.17 6.10
C ALA A 861 37.16 -9.54 5.32
N PRO A 862 38.17 -8.66 5.23
CA PRO A 862 39.46 -9.02 4.65
C PRO A 862 40.27 -9.93 5.60
N GLY A 863 41.48 -10.34 5.16
CA GLY A 863 42.48 -10.91 6.05
C GLY A 863 42.06 -12.17 6.83
N LYS A 864 42.17 -12.10 8.16
CA LYS A 864 41.75 -13.17 9.09
C LYS A 864 40.27 -13.08 9.50
N GLY A 865 39.53 -12.09 9.00
CA GLY A 865 38.16 -11.82 9.42
C GLY A 865 38.06 -11.12 10.78
N ILE A 866 36.89 -11.24 11.41
CA ILE A 866 36.55 -10.54 12.64
C ILE A 866 36.57 -11.49 13.84
N CYS A 867 37.24 -11.06 14.91
CA CYS A 867 37.11 -11.66 16.24
C CYS A 867 36.54 -10.66 17.24
N ILE A 868 35.42 -11.00 17.85
CA ILE A 868 34.79 -10.23 18.92
C ILE A 868 35.31 -10.75 20.26
N SER A 869 35.81 -9.87 21.11
CA SER A 869 36.39 -10.22 22.41
C SER A 869 35.87 -9.39 23.56
N ASN A 870 36.21 -9.82 24.79
CA ASN A 870 35.92 -9.17 26.08
C ASN A 870 34.45 -9.22 26.52
N TYR A 871 33.51 -8.97 25.60
CA TYR A 871 32.07 -9.13 25.84
C TYR A 871 31.40 -10.00 24.77
N ASN A 872 30.14 -10.37 25.06
CA ASN A 872 29.35 -11.28 24.25
C ASN A 872 28.53 -10.55 23.17
N LEU A 873 28.17 -11.30 22.11
CA LEU A 873 27.28 -10.88 21.03
C LEU A 873 26.08 -11.83 20.96
N GLY A 874 24.86 -11.34 21.09
CA GLY A 874 23.67 -12.20 21.00
C GLY A 874 22.38 -11.45 20.74
N LEU A 875 21.34 -12.21 20.42
CA LEU A 875 20.01 -11.70 20.12
C LEU A 875 19.13 -11.75 21.39
N LEU A 876 18.23 -10.78 21.53
CA LEU A 876 17.26 -10.74 22.61
C LEU A 876 15.92 -10.14 22.16
N GLY A 877 14.91 -10.99 22.03
CA GLY A 877 13.54 -10.56 21.74
C GLY A 877 13.35 -9.96 20.35
N VAL A 878 14.12 -10.42 19.36
CA VAL A 878 14.18 -9.88 18.00
C VAL A 878 13.76 -10.93 16.98
N ASN A 879 13.33 -10.53 15.79
CA ASN A 879 13.01 -11.43 14.69
C ASN A 879 13.84 -11.18 13.43
N ASP A 880 13.92 -12.18 12.55
CA ASP A 880 14.51 -12.08 11.21
C ASP A 880 15.99 -11.68 11.19
N VAL A 881 16.81 -12.40 11.96
CA VAL A 881 18.25 -12.14 12.05
C VAL A 881 19.08 -13.30 11.49
N VAL A 882 20.05 -12.95 10.64
CA VAL A 882 21.03 -13.86 10.02
C VAL A 882 22.43 -13.47 10.49
N LEU A 883 23.12 -14.34 11.20
CA LEU A 883 24.53 -14.13 11.60
C LEU A 883 25.41 -15.21 10.98
N ARG A 884 26.45 -14.80 10.23
CA ARG A 884 27.35 -15.75 9.57
C ARG A 884 28.83 -15.40 9.74
N TYR A 885 29.66 -16.43 9.88
CA TYR A 885 31.14 -16.32 9.81
C TYR A 885 31.77 -15.32 10.79
N LEU A 886 31.32 -15.34 12.04
CA LEU A 886 31.91 -14.53 13.12
C LEU A 886 32.63 -15.39 14.15
N ARG A 887 33.64 -14.83 14.80
CA ARG A 887 34.25 -15.41 16.01
C ARG A 887 33.84 -14.60 17.23
N VAL A 888 33.29 -15.26 18.23
CA VAL A 888 32.91 -14.65 19.52
C VAL A 888 33.69 -15.36 20.62
N ARG A 889 34.66 -14.64 21.18
CA ARG A 889 35.58 -15.16 22.20
C ARG A 889 35.71 -14.16 23.35
N PRO A 890 34.73 -14.10 24.27
CA PRO A 890 34.72 -13.08 25.33
C PRO A 890 35.95 -13.16 26.23
N GLY A 891 36.40 -14.35 26.63
CA GLY A 891 37.51 -14.51 27.58
C GLY A 891 37.17 -13.93 28.97
N ASP A 892 38.04 -14.15 29.94
CA ASP A 892 37.78 -13.82 31.35
C ASP A 892 38.15 -12.38 31.75
N LEU A 893 38.70 -11.58 30.83
CA LEU A 893 39.27 -10.25 31.12
C LEU A 893 38.26 -9.24 31.68
N SER A 894 37.00 -9.31 31.26
CA SER A 894 35.95 -8.41 31.78
C SER A 894 35.64 -8.64 33.27
N GLY A 895 36.05 -9.80 33.81
CA GLY A 895 35.68 -10.23 35.16
C GLY A 895 34.17 -10.35 35.35
N LYS A 896 33.39 -10.49 34.27
CA LYS A 896 31.94 -10.70 34.30
C LYS A 896 31.63 -12.11 33.79
N THR A 897 30.71 -12.78 34.46
CA THR A 897 30.14 -14.02 33.96
C THR A 897 29.18 -13.71 32.81
N MET A 898 29.43 -14.27 31.63
CA MET A 898 28.58 -14.11 30.46
C MET A 898 28.60 -15.34 29.56
N ASP A 899 27.52 -15.45 28.77
CA ASP A 899 27.39 -16.41 27.68
C ASP A 899 28.21 -15.95 26.46
N GLY A 900 28.33 -16.80 25.44
CA GLY A 900 28.96 -16.44 24.15
C GLY A 900 28.00 -15.79 23.17
N MET A 901 27.19 -16.61 22.50
CA MET A 901 26.12 -16.17 21.61
C MET A 901 24.76 -16.71 22.05
N GLY A 902 23.68 -16.18 21.50
CA GLY A 902 22.36 -16.68 21.82
C GLY A 902 21.23 -16.06 21.02
N MET A 903 20.06 -16.69 21.14
CA MET A 903 18.82 -16.35 20.44
C MET A 903 17.66 -16.16 21.42
N ALA A 904 17.92 -15.62 22.61
CA ALA A 904 16.93 -15.54 23.68
C ALA A 904 15.66 -14.81 23.21
N SER A 905 14.50 -15.44 23.39
CA SER A 905 13.19 -14.91 23.00
C SER A 905 13.07 -14.44 21.54
N SER A 906 13.97 -14.88 20.64
CA SER A 906 14.04 -14.41 19.25
C SER A 906 13.24 -15.31 18.32
N ASP A 907 12.75 -14.80 17.19
CA ASP A 907 11.91 -15.56 16.23
C ASP A 907 12.48 -15.54 14.80
N HIS A 908 12.35 -16.61 14.02
CA HIS A 908 12.86 -16.67 12.64
C HIS A 908 14.33 -16.19 12.52
N CYS A 909 15.24 -16.85 13.24
CA CYS A 909 16.65 -16.46 13.30
C CYS A 909 17.58 -17.64 12.96
N ILE A 910 18.71 -17.33 12.32
CA ILE A 910 19.73 -18.32 11.97
C ILE A 910 21.14 -17.83 12.32
N ILE A 911 21.90 -18.68 13.02
CA ILE A 911 23.35 -18.54 13.21
C ILE A 911 24.00 -19.70 12.45
N ASP A 912 24.87 -19.35 11.50
CA ASP A 912 25.55 -20.28 10.60
C ASP A 912 27.06 -20.00 10.59
N HIS A 913 27.89 -21.06 10.62
CA HIS A 913 29.34 -20.92 10.49
C HIS A 913 30.01 -19.93 11.46
N CYS A 914 29.52 -19.82 12.70
CA CYS A 914 30.20 -19.04 13.73
C CYS A 914 31.15 -19.92 14.56
N SER A 915 32.15 -19.30 15.19
CA SER A 915 32.99 -19.95 16.20
C SER A 915 32.82 -19.28 17.54
N ILE A 916 32.47 -20.06 18.57
CA ILE A 916 32.20 -19.58 19.92
C ILE A 916 33.14 -20.29 20.88
N SER A 917 33.96 -19.51 21.60
CA SER A 917 34.91 -20.07 22.56
C SER A 917 35.15 -19.17 23.76
N TRP A 918 35.78 -19.73 24.79
CA TRP A 918 36.29 -19.00 25.96
C TRP A 918 35.20 -18.21 26.69
N THR A 919 34.04 -18.83 26.86
CA THR A 919 32.89 -18.29 27.58
C THR A 919 32.91 -18.72 29.05
N GLN A 920 32.36 -17.92 29.95
CA GLN A 920 32.39 -18.19 31.40
C GLN A 920 31.13 -18.91 31.91
N ASP A 921 30.01 -18.78 31.21
CA ASP A 921 28.78 -19.54 31.46
C ASP A 921 28.49 -20.45 30.25
N GLU A 922 27.44 -20.20 29.45
CA GLU A 922 27.14 -21.03 28.29
C GLU A 922 27.67 -20.44 26.99
N ALA A 923 28.30 -21.25 26.13
CA ALA A 923 28.69 -20.74 24.81
C ALA A 923 27.48 -20.36 23.95
N PHE A 924 26.40 -21.13 23.99
CA PHE A 924 25.17 -20.82 23.27
C PHE A 924 23.89 -20.95 24.13
N SER A 925 22.94 -20.02 23.99
CA SER A 925 21.64 -20.08 24.68
C SER A 925 20.46 -19.64 23.80
N SER A 926 19.33 -20.38 23.82
CA SER A 926 18.15 -20.07 22.99
C SER A 926 16.81 -20.09 23.74
N ARG A 927 16.82 -19.80 25.05
CA ARG A 927 15.60 -19.88 25.87
C ARG A 927 14.51 -18.95 25.34
N GLY A 928 13.28 -19.48 25.21
CA GLY A 928 12.11 -18.73 24.74
C GLY A 928 12.09 -18.38 23.25
N ALA A 929 13.09 -18.82 22.47
CA ALA A 929 13.16 -18.57 21.03
C ALA A 929 12.04 -19.28 20.25
N ARG A 930 11.76 -18.87 19.02
CA ARG A 930 10.75 -19.46 18.11
C ARG A 930 11.36 -19.57 16.71
N ASN A 931 11.05 -20.63 15.97
CA ASN A 931 11.54 -20.85 14.60
C ASN A 931 13.04 -20.54 14.39
N ILE A 932 13.94 -21.21 15.11
CA ILE A 932 15.38 -20.92 15.05
C ILE A 932 16.22 -22.05 14.44
N THR A 933 17.39 -21.69 13.90
CA THR A 933 18.43 -22.63 13.49
C THR A 933 19.80 -22.21 14.04
N LEU A 934 20.52 -23.17 14.62
CA LEU A 934 21.97 -23.12 14.82
C LEU A 934 22.63 -24.21 13.98
N GLN A 935 23.37 -23.80 12.97
CA GLN A 935 24.01 -24.72 12.04
C GLN A 935 25.51 -24.44 11.85
N ARG A 936 26.26 -25.50 11.55
CA ARG A 936 27.68 -25.45 11.16
C ARG A 936 28.55 -24.59 12.10
N THR A 937 28.16 -24.48 13.36
CA THR A 937 28.81 -23.64 14.36
C THR A 937 29.81 -24.48 15.16
N LEU A 938 30.99 -23.94 15.39
CA LEU A 938 32.02 -24.53 16.24
C LEU A 938 31.89 -23.94 17.64
N ILE A 939 31.54 -24.76 18.62
CA ILE A 939 31.51 -24.41 20.03
C ILE A 939 32.66 -25.15 20.72
N SER A 940 33.63 -24.42 21.24
CA SER A 940 34.79 -25.05 21.88
C SER A 940 35.32 -24.31 23.09
N GLU A 941 35.90 -25.05 24.02
CA GLU A 941 36.68 -24.49 25.13
C GLU A 941 35.90 -23.43 25.92
N ALA A 942 34.66 -23.72 26.31
CA ALA A 942 34.01 -22.99 27.39
C ALA A 942 34.85 -23.14 28.67
N LEU A 943 35.20 -22.01 29.30
CA LEU A 943 36.20 -21.97 30.36
C LEU A 943 35.70 -22.68 31.62
N ASN A 944 36.51 -23.59 32.16
CA ASN A 944 36.06 -24.53 33.17
C ASN A 944 36.02 -23.92 34.59
N ILE A 945 37.15 -23.55 35.17
CA ILE A 945 37.26 -22.82 36.45
C ILE A 945 37.55 -21.34 36.18
N ALA A 946 36.53 -20.61 35.71
CA ALA A 946 36.67 -19.24 35.21
C ALA A 946 36.21 -18.13 36.18
N GLY A 947 36.09 -18.41 37.49
CA GLY A 947 35.66 -17.41 38.48
C GLY A 947 34.19 -16.98 38.36
N HIS A 948 33.29 -17.94 38.14
CA HIS A 948 31.87 -17.69 37.92
C HIS A 948 31.16 -17.06 39.14
N LYS A 949 30.57 -15.86 39.00
CA LYS A 949 30.05 -15.07 40.15
C LYS A 949 28.88 -15.68 40.92
N LYS A 950 28.11 -16.58 40.29
CA LYS A 950 26.97 -17.25 40.94
C LYS A 950 27.34 -18.54 41.68
N TYR A 951 28.57 -19.02 41.57
CA TYR A 951 29.02 -20.28 42.16
C TYR A 951 30.26 -20.06 43.03
N GLY A 952 30.53 -20.98 43.95
CA GLY A 952 31.73 -20.91 44.79
C GLY A 952 33.02 -21.10 43.99
N ASP A 953 34.13 -20.62 44.56
CA ASP A 953 35.47 -20.73 43.96
C ASP A 953 35.82 -22.17 43.60
N GLY A 954 36.56 -22.35 42.49
CA GLY A 954 36.99 -23.68 42.01
C GLY A 954 35.90 -24.49 41.30
N LYS A 955 34.68 -23.94 41.13
CA LYS A 955 33.59 -24.66 40.46
C LYS A 955 33.83 -24.76 38.95
N LYS A 956 33.89 -26.01 38.47
CA LYS A 956 33.87 -26.38 37.04
C LYS A 956 32.52 -26.07 36.41
N HIS A 957 32.51 -25.22 35.37
CA HIS A 957 31.31 -24.71 34.71
C HIS A 957 31.51 -24.40 33.22
N GLY A 958 32.47 -25.04 32.55
CA GLY A 958 32.72 -24.84 31.10
C GLY A 958 31.65 -25.49 30.22
N PHE A 959 30.53 -24.81 29.97
CA PHE A 959 29.35 -25.40 29.34
C PHE A 959 29.12 -24.97 27.89
N ALA A 960 28.82 -25.95 27.03
CA ALA A 960 28.64 -25.70 25.60
C ALA A 960 27.32 -24.95 25.30
N ALA A 961 26.16 -25.50 25.65
CA ALA A 961 24.91 -24.86 25.28
C ALA A 961 23.71 -25.16 26.19
N SER A 962 22.80 -24.20 26.29
CA SER A 962 21.46 -24.30 26.89
C SER A 962 20.39 -23.98 25.86
N ILE A 963 19.82 -25.01 25.23
CA ILE A 963 18.87 -24.88 24.12
C ILE A 963 17.43 -25.08 24.56
N GLY A 964 16.55 -24.24 24.05
CA GLY A 964 15.11 -24.25 24.30
C GLY A 964 14.35 -23.45 23.23
N GLY A 965 13.16 -22.97 23.58
CA GLY A 965 12.28 -22.24 22.65
C GLY A 965 10.97 -22.98 22.36
N ASP A 966 10.11 -22.48 21.47
CA ASP A 966 8.97 -23.23 20.95
C ASP A 966 9.43 -24.30 19.97
N ILE A 967 10.14 -23.92 18.90
CA ILE A 967 10.69 -24.86 17.92
C ILE A 967 12.05 -24.41 17.37
N GLY A 968 13.01 -25.34 17.26
CA GLY A 968 14.35 -25.02 16.77
C GLY A 968 15.16 -26.21 16.27
N SER A 969 16.07 -25.95 15.33
CA SER A 969 16.99 -26.93 14.75
C SER A 969 18.44 -26.65 15.18
N PHE A 970 19.13 -27.67 15.66
CA PHE A 970 20.51 -27.63 16.10
C PHE A 970 21.25 -28.76 15.39
N HIS A 971 21.94 -28.43 14.29
CA HIS A 971 22.52 -29.46 13.43
C HIS A 971 23.87 -29.11 12.83
N HIS A 972 24.65 -30.14 12.50
CA HIS A 972 25.98 -30.00 11.91
C HIS A 972 26.96 -29.14 12.72
N ASN A 973 26.76 -29.03 14.04
CA ASN A 973 27.64 -28.28 14.91
C ASN A 973 28.77 -29.18 15.45
N LEU A 974 29.91 -28.58 15.75
CA LEU A 974 31.00 -29.22 16.49
C LEU A 974 31.03 -28.66 17.91
N LEU A 975 30.79 -29.52 18.91
CA LEU A 975 30.92 -29.18 20.33
C LEU A 975 32.13 -29.92 20.88
N ALA A 976 33.25 -29.23 21.02
CA ALA A 976 34.52 -29.86 21.38
C ALA A 976 35.10 -29.26 22.67
N HIS A 977 35.73 -30.05 23.51
CA HIS A 977 36.52 -29.51 24.63
C HIS A 977 35.68 -28.69 25.64
N ASN A 978 34.48 -29.16 25.96
CA ASN A 978 33.59 -28.52 26.94
C ASN A 978 33.35 -29.45 28.14
N GLU A 979 33.41 -28.94 29.38
CA GLU A 979 33.17 -29.73 30.60
C GLU A 979 31.80 -30.43 30.56
N GLY A 980 30.79 -29.77 29.98
CA GLY A 980 29.48 -30.38 29.83
C GLY A 980 28.44 -29.56 29.08
N ARG A 981 27.16 -29.97 29.24
CA ARG A 981 26.01 -29.40 28.52
C ARG A 981 26.20 -29.43 27.01
N ASN A 982 26.72 -30.56 26.52
CA ASN A 982 26.89 -30.83 25.10
C ASN A 982 25.55 -31.08 24.38
N TRP A 983 24.45 -30.97 25.10
CA TRP A 983 23.36 -30.00 24.92
C TRP A 983 22.60 -29.96 26.24
N SER A 984 22.30 -28.79 26.82
CA SER A 984 21.35 -28.72 27.94
C SER A 984 19.97 -28.37 27.42
N LEU A 985 19.02 -29.28 27.59
CA LEU A 985 17.64 -29.09 27.15
C LEU A 985 16.90 -28.24 28.20
N ALA A 986 16.71 -26.97 27.86
CA ALA A 986 16.13 -25.93 28.70
C ALA A 986 14.76 -25.51 28.16
N GLY A 987 13.85 -26.48 27.98
CA GLY A 987 12.52 -26.26 27.42
C GLY A 987 11.65 -25.26 28.18
N ALA A 988 11.98 -24.96 29.45
CA ALA A 988 11.28 -24.02 30.32
C ALA A 988 9.75 -24.23 30.30
N LEU A 989 9.01 -23.27 30.85
CA LEU A 989 7.56 -23.20 30.67
C LEU A 989 7.24 -22.07 29.68
N ASP A 990 6.23 -22.27 28.83
CA ASP A 990 5.61 -21.21 28.04
C ASP A 990 4.82 -20.23 28.94
N GLN A 991 4.27 -19.17 28.35
CA GLN A 991 3.46 -18.18 29.08
C GLN A 991 2.16 -18.80 29.67
N ALA A 992 1.77 -19.99 29.22
CA ALA A 992 0.64 -20.76 29.74
C ALA A 992 1.07 -21.79 30.81
N SER A 993 2.29 -21.72 31.33
CA SER A 993 2.85 -22.65 32.31
C SER A 993 2.94 -24.10 31.82
N ARG A 994 3.08 -24.35 30.51
CA ARG A 994 3.31 -25.69 29.94
C ARG A 994 4.74 -25.84 29.48
N HIS A 995 5.30 -27.04 29.52
CA HIS A 995 6.62 -27.31 28.95
C HIS A 995 6.67 -26.88 27.48
N ALA A 996 7.70 -26.12 27.12
CA ALA A 996 8.02 -25.76 25.75
C ALA A 996 9.24 -26.53 25.25
N GLY A 997 9.60 -26.34 23.98
CA GLY A 997 10.77 -26.95 23.36
C GLY A 997 10.42 -28.12 22.45
N ARG A 998 10.23 -27.82 21.17
CA ARG A 998 10.27 -28.77 20.05
C ARG A 998 11.66 -28.68 19.42
N LEU A 999 12.56 -29.57 19.83
CA LEU A 999 13.99 -29.44 19.51
C LEU A 999 14.42 -30.52 18.51
N ASP A 1000 14.91 -30.10 17.35
CA ASP A 1000 15.51 -30.97 16.36
C ASP A 1000 17.04 -30.96 16.49
N ILE A 1001 17.60 -31.97 17.13
CA ILE A 1001 19.03 -32.08 17.43
C ILE A 1001 19.61 -33.23 16.62
N ARG A 1002 20.29 -32.92 15.52
CA ARG A 1002 20.80 -33.96 14.63
C ARG A 1002 22.12 -33.65 13.96
N ASN A 1003 22.82 -34.71 13.54
CA ASN A 1003 24.07 -34.58 12.79
C ASN A 1003 25.16 -33.72 13.47
N ASN A 1004 25.12 -33.56 14.79
CA ASN A 1004 26.16 -32.83 15.53
C ASN A 1004 27.32 -33.78 15.88
N VAL A 1005 28.52 -33.21 15.97
CA VAL A 1005 29.72 -33.88 16.48
C VAL A 1005 30.05 -33.36 17.86
N VAL A 1006 30.22 -34.26 18.82
CA VAL A 1006 30.61 -33.91 20.19
C VAL A 1006 31.92 -34.61 20.54
N TYR A 1007 32.91 -33.84 20.97
CA TYR A 1007 34.25 -34.33 21.26
C TYR A 1007 34.76 -33.87 22.63
N ASN A 1008 35.42 -34.77 23.34
CA ASN A 1008 36.17 -34.51 24.57
C ASN A 1008 35.41 -33.68 25.62
N TRP A 1009 34.38 -34.28 26.22
CA TRP A 1009 33.65 -33.66 27.34
C TRP A 1009 34.23 -34.03 28.71
N GLY A 1010 33.83 -33.36 29.77
CA GLY A 1010 34.19 -33.67 31.16
C GLY A 1010 33.18 -34.60 31.85
N GLY A 1011 32.50 -34.06 32.87
CA GLY A 1011 31.54 -34.79 33.71
C GLY A 1011 30.09 -34.85 33.20
N ARG A 1012 29.73 -34.23 32.07
CA ARG A 1012 28.33 -34.14 31.61
C ARG A 1012 28.22 -34.14 30.07
N THR A 1013 27.20 -34.80 29.51
CA THR A 1013 26.90 -34.77 28.05
C THR A 1013 25.60 -34.01 27.78
N THR A 1014 24.62 -34.65 27.13
CA THR A 1014 23.31 -34.06 26.83
C THR A 1014 22.30 -34.48 27.89
N ASP A 1015 21.59 -33.52 28.45
CA ASP A 1015 20.59 -33.76 29.49
C ASP A 1015 19.61 -32.58 29.63
N GLY A 1016 18.55 -32.78 30.39
CA GLY A 1016 17.51 -31.77 30.61
C GLY A 1016 16.17 -32.22 30.06
N GLY A 1017 15.22 -31.28 29.99
CA GLY A 1017 13.83 -31.53 29.61
C GLY A 1017 13.29 -30.48 28.65
N ALA A 1018 12.60 -30.94 27.61
CA ALA A 1018 11.83 -30.13 26.67
C ALA A 1018 10.58 -30.90 26.23
N LYS A 1019 9.57 -30.19 25.72
CA LYS A 1019 8.26 -30.76 25.35
C LYS A 1019 8.40 -31.98 24.42
N GLN A 1020 9.14 -31.82 23.32
CA GLN A 1020 9.35 -32.85 22.30
C GLN A 1020 10.75 -32.72 21.70
N VAL A 1021 11.56 -33.77 21.78
CA VAL A 1021 12.95 -33.74 21.30
C VAL A 1021 13.19 -34.81 20.24
N GLN A 1022 13.66 -34.42 19.07
CA GLN A 1022 14.20 -35.35 18.06
C GLN A 1022 15.72 -35.35 18.17
N TYR A 1023 16.29 -36.46 18.60
CA TYR A 1023 17.72 -36.63 18.81
C TYR A 1023 18.24 -37.69 17.85
N VAL A 1024 18.79 -37.27 16.70
CA VAL A 1024 18.99 -38.16 15.55
C VAL A 1024 20.41 -38.07 14.99
N ASN A 1025 21.08 -39.20 14.77
CA ASN A 1025 22.36 -39.27 14.04
C ASN A 1025 23.48 -38.34 14.55
N ASN A 1026 23.54 -38.04 15.85
CA ASN A 1026 24.67 -37.32 16.45
C ASN A 1026 25.85 -38.27 16.69
N TYR A 1027 27.07 -37.77 16.55
CA TYR A 1027 28.32 -38.50 16.72
C TYR A 1027 29.09 -38.03 17.95
N TYR A 1028 29.21 -38.90 18.95
CA TYR A 1028 29.96 -38.62 20.18
C TYR A 1028 31.30 -39.35 20.16
N LYS A 1029 32.40 -38.62 20.21
CA LYS A 1029 33.75 -39.16 20.31
C LYS A 1029 34.33 -38.88 21.70
N PRO A 1030 34.46 -39.91 22.56
CA PRO A 1030 35.12 -39.73 23.85
C PRO A 1030 36.54 -39.23 23.67
N GLY A 1031 36.94 -38.26 24.49
CA GLY A 1031 38.29 -37.73 24.52
C GLY A 1031 38.98 -37.92 25.87
N PRO A 1032 40.21 -37.42 26.03
CA PRO A 1032 41.02 -37.56 27.24
C PRO A 1032 40.38 -37.05 28.54
N ALA A 1033 39.44 -36.11 28.50
CA ALA A 1033 38.73 -35.59 29.67
C ALA A 1033 37.43 -36.36 29.99
N SER A 1034 36.97 -37.25 29.10
CA SER A 1034 35.64 -37.85 29.17
C SER A 1034 35.47 -38.83 30.32
N LYS A 1035 34.55 -38.49 31.24
CA LYS A 1035 34.27 -39.27 32.46
C LYS A 1035 32.92 -39.96 32.44
N VAL A 1036 31.97 -39.46 31.65
CA VAL A 1036 30.61 -40.01 31.53
C VAL A 1036 30.34 -40.54 30.12
N PHE A 1037 29.60 -41.63 29.99
CA PHE A 1037 29.46 -42.36 28.72
C PHE A 1037 28.01 -42.68 28.36
N HIS A 1038 27.15 -41.67 28.46
CA HIS A 1038 25.79 -41.70 27.94
C HIS A 1038 25.62 -40.59 26.89
N LEU A 1039 24.79 -40.86 25.88
CA LEU A 1039 24.45 -39.91 24.82
C LEU A 1039 23.47 -38.85 25.31
N LEU A 1040 22.40 -39.28 26.01
CA LEU A 1040 21.32 -38.42 26.47
C LEU A 1040 20.79 -38.93 27.82
N LYS A 1041 20.64 -38.01 28.78
CA LYS A 1041 19.96 -38.23 30.05
C LYS A 1041 18.67 -37.41 30.08
N PRO A 1042 17.55 -37.96 29.58
CA PRO A 1042 16.30 -37.22 29.52
C PRO A 1042 15.79 -36.93 30.94
N GLN A 1043 15.27 -35.73 31.15
CA GLN A 1043 14.58 -35.34 32.37
C GLN A 1043 13.10 -35.15 32.05
N ARG A 1044 12.25 -35.56 33.00
CA ARG A 1044 10.81 -35.39 32.95
C ARG A 1044 10.33 -34.87 34.29
N ASP A 1045 9.61 -33.75 34.30
CA ASP A 1045 8.76 -33.39 35.42
C ASP A 1045 7.44 -34.16 35.32
N LEU A 1046 6.98 -34.74 36.43
CA LEU A 1046 5.75 -35.54 36.48
C LEU A 1046 4.52 -34.69 36.82
N VAL A 1047 4.68 -33.36 36.93
CA VAL A 1047 3.54 -32.44 37.11
C VAL A 1047 2.71 -32.43 35.83
N ALA A 1048 1.64 -33.21 35.82
CA ALA A 1048 0.74 -33.36 34.67
C ALA A 1048 0.20 -32.02 34.12
N ALA A 1049 0.08 -31.01 34.98
CA ALA A 1049 -0.36 -29.66 34.60
C ALA A 1049 0.58 -28.96 33.61
N PHE A 1050 1.86 -29.34 33.57
CA PHE A 1050 2.85 -28.75 32.66
C PHE A 1050 2.92 -29.47 31.30
N GLY A 1051 2.22 -30.60 31.12
CA GLY A 1051 2.27 -31.38 29.87
C GLY A 1051 3.48 -32.32 29.78
N PRO A 1052 3.60 -33.10 28.68
CA PRO A 1052 4.63 -34.13 28.56
C PRO A 1052 6.01 -33.59 28.12
N GLN A 1053 7.06 -34.39 28.38
CA GLN A 1053 8.43 -34.19 27.89
C GLN A 1053 8.92 -35.50 27.26
N ASP A 1054 8.83 -35.61 25.94
CA ASP A 1054 9.06 -36.85 25.20
C ASP A 1054 10.22 -36.75 24.19
N TYR A 1055 10.83 -37.90 23.88
CA TYR A 1055 12.06 -37.98 23.10
C TYR A 1055 11.97 -39.03 21.99
N TYR A 1056 12.28 -38.64 20.77
CA TYR A 1056 12.50 -39.54 19.64
C TYR A 1056 14.01 -39.65 19.44
N VAL A 1057 14.56 -40.87 19.49
CA VAL A 1057 16.00 -41.12 19.47
C VAL A 1057 16.33 -42.16 18.40
N ASP A 1058 17.09 -41.77 17.37
CA ASP A 1058 17.48 -42.68 16.28
C ASP A 1058 18.94 -42.50 15.83
N GLY A 1059 19.58 -43.59 15.39
CA GLY A 1059 20.90 -43.65 14.72
C GLY A 1059 22.14 -42.97 15.35
N ASN A 1060 22.04 -42.43 16.57
CA ASN A 1060 23.16 -41.80 17.29
C ASN A 1060 24.28 -42.79 17.62
N VAL A 1061 25.53 -42.31 17.59
CA VAL A 1061 26.74 -43.10 17.83
C VAL A 1061 27.56 -42.51 18.96
N MET A 1062 28.14 -43.38 19.79
CA MET A 1062 29.28 -43.05 20.64
C MET A 1062 30.44 -43.96 20.26
N GLU A 1063 31.54 -43.39 19.77
CA GLU A 1063 32.70 -44.13 19.29
C GLU A 1063 33.20 -45.12 20.36
N GLY A 1064 33.40 -46.38 19.95
CA GLY A 1064 33.81 -47.47 20.82
C GLY A 1064 32.77 -47.97 21.84
N ARG A 1065 31.59 -47.33 21.97
CA ARG A 1065 30.65 -47.62 23.07
C ARG A 1065 29.20 -47.85 22.66
N VAL A 1066 28.64 -47.02 21.78
CA VAL A 1066 27.24 -47.08 21.34
C VAL A 1066 27.18 -47.12 19.82
N LYS A 1067 26.60 -48.18 19.26
CA LYS A 1067 26.40 -48.34 17.81
C LYS A 1067 25.04 -47.76 17.40
N ALA A 1068 24.93 -47.23 16.18
CA ALA A 1068 23.70 -46.62 15.66
C ALA A 1068 22.44 -47.48 15.85
N HIS A 1069 22.46 -48.75 15.40
CA HIS A 1069 21.35 -49.70 15.55
C HIS A 1069 21.08 -50.17 17.01
N LYS A 1070 21.85 -49.69 17.99
CA LYS A 1070 21.69 -49.95 19.44
C LYS A 1070 21.76 -48.65 20.26
N ASN A 1071 21.46 -47.50 19.65
CA ASN A 1071 21.57 -46.16 20.24
C ASN A 1071 20.87 -46.01 21.62
N ARG A 1072 19.77 -46.74 21.87
CA ARG A 1072 19.04 -46.76 23.15
C ARG A 1072 19.90 -47.17 24.35
N LYS A 1073 21.00 -47.91 24.12
CA LYS A 1073 21.99 -48.22 25.17
C LYS A 1073 22.70 -46.99 25.71
N GLY A 1074 22.75 -45.90 24.94
CA GLY A 1074 23.32 -44.62 25.36
C GLY A 1074 22.34 -43.73 26.12
N ILE A 1075 21.11 -44.17 26.40
CA ILE A 1075 20.10 -43.37 27.10
C ILE A 1075 20.04 -43.77 28.57
N VAL A 1076 20.24 -42.81 29.48
CA VAL A 1076 20.21 -43.05 30.94
C VAL A 1076 19.03 -42.29 31.55
N THR A 1077 18.06 -43.01 32.09
CA THR A 1077 16.89 -42.42 32.78
C THR A 1077 17.14 -42.24 34.28
N LYS A 1078 16.22 -41.57 34.98
CA LYS A 1078 16.22 -41.52 36.45
C LYS A 1078 16.12 -42.94 37.02
N GLU A 1079 16.82 -43.20 38.13
CA GLU A 1079 16.92 -44.54 38.73
C GLU A 1079 15.54 -45.21 38.89
N ASN A 1080 15.43 -46.43 38.38
CA ASN A 1080 14.22 -47.30 38.35
C ASN A 1080 13.11 -46.93 37.35
N GLU A 1081 13.25 -45.89 36.52
CA GLU A 1081 12.26 -45.61 35.48
C GLU A 1081 12.59 -46.25 34.12
N PRO A 1082 11.64 -46.96 33.48
CA PRO A 1082 11.89 -47.61 32.21
C PRO A 1082 11.95 -46.60 31.05
N GLN A 1083 12.90 -46.77 30.14
CA GLN A 1083 13.09 -45.89 28.96
C GLN A 1083 11.82 -45.69 28.11
N ARG A 1084 10.92 -46.69 28.06
CA ARG A 1084 9.63 -46.59 27.35
C ARG A 1084 8.72 -45.44 27.83
N ASN A 1085 8.97 -44.90 29.02
CA ASN A 1085 8.22 -43.77 29.57
C ASN A 1085 8.69 -42.40 29.02
N TYR A 1086 9.83 -42.38 28.33
CA TYR A 1086 10.45 -41.17 27.78
C TYR A 1086 10.49 -41.22 26.25
N LEU A 1087 10.58 -42.42 25.68
CA LEU A 1087 10.91 -42.60 24.27
C LEU A 1087 9.67 -42.82 23.40
N SER A 1088 9.50 -41.96 22.41
CA SER A 1088 8.56 -42.15 21.30
C SER A 1088 9.12 -43.16 20.29
N LYS A 1089 8.22 -43.84 19.59
CA LYS A 1089 8.55 -44.72 18.45
C LYS A 1089 8.63 -43.95 17.14
N GLU A 1090 7.90 -42.84 17.03
CA GLU A 1090 7.80 -42.03 15.82
C GLU A 1090 8.34 -40.61 16.07
N PRO A 1091 8.88 -39.96 15.02
CA PRO A 1091 9.17 -38.52 15.04
C PRO A 1091 7.94 -37.69 15.46
N PHE A 1092 8.16 -36.57 16.15
CA PHE A 1092 7.08 -35.69 16.62
C PHE A 1092 6.66 -34.64 15.60
N PHE A 1093 7.61 -34.18 14.78
CA PHE A 1093 7.42 -33.12 13.81
C PHE A 1093 8.38 -33.30 12.62
N PRO A 1094 8.05 -32.76 11.42
CA PRO A 1094 8.91 -32.84 10.25
C PRO A 1094 10.28 -32.22 10.52
N SER A 1095 11.32 -32.75 9.89
CA SER A 1095 12.63 -32.09 9.88
C SER A 1095 12.89 -31.44 8.54
N PHE A 1096 13.54 -30.28 8.59
CA PHE A 1096 13.94 -29.51 7.42
C PHE A 1096 15.47 -29.44 7.31
N VAL A 1097 16.14 -30.50 7.75
CA VAL A 1097 17.59 -30.65 7.75
C VAL A 1097 17.94 -31.90 6.94
N GLU A 1098 18.88 -31.78 6.00
CA GLU A 1098 19.43 -32.93 5.31
C GLU A 1098 20.07 -33.88 6.33
N THR A 1099 19.52 -35.09 6.43
CA THR A 1099 19.88 -36.02 7.49
C THR A 1099 20.83 -37.08 6.96
N GLN A 1100 22.10 -37.01 7.36
CA GLN A 1100 23.07 -38.08 7.08
C GLN A 1100 23.13 -39.08 8.23
N SER A 1101 23.79 -40.23 8.02
CA SER A 1101 24.18 -41.10 9.13
C SER A 1101 25.16 -40.39 10.07
N ALA A 1102 25.28 -40.85 11.32
CA ALA A 1102 26.21 -40.23 12.28
C ALA A 1102 27.67 -40.21 11.78
N ALA A 1103 28.09 -41.23 11.01
CA ALA A 1103 29.45 -41.30 10.47
C ALA A 1103 29.67 -40.30 9.33
N GLU A 1104 28.70 -40.16 8.42
CA GLU A 1104 28.75 -39.15 7.35
C GLU A 1104 28.70 -37.74 7.93
N ALA A 1105 27.85 -37.52 8.95
CA ALA A 1105 27.79 -36.25 9.67
C ALA A 1105 29.13 -35.89 10.32
N TYR A 1106 29.84 -36.88 10.88
CA TYR A 1106 31.18 -36.65 11.45
C TYR A 1106 32.17 -36.10 10.41
N GLU A 1107 32.24 -36.71 9.23
CA GLU A 1107 33.14 -36.21 8.18
C GLU A 1107 32.67 -34.86 7.60
N ASN A 1108 31.36 -34.69 7.41
CA ASN A 1108 30.78 -33.45 6.88
C ASN A 1108 31.07 -32.26 7.82
N VAL A 1109 30.74 -32.39 9.11
CA VAL A 1109 30.97 -31.33 10.10
C VAL A 1109 32.44 -30.96 10.18
N LEU A 1110 33.35 -31.93 10.27
CA LEU A 1110 34.79 -31.64 10.37
C LEU A 1110 35.42 -31.10 9.07
N SER A 1111 34.66 -30.99 7.98
CA SER A 1111 35.09 -30.36 6.73
C SER A 1111 34.60 -28.92 6.58
N ASP A 1112 33.51 -28.56 7.26
CA ASP A 1112 32.76 -27.33 6.99
C ASP A 1112 32.02 -26.83 8.25
N VAL A 1113 32.78 -26.52 9.30
CA VAL A 1113 32.28 -26.01 10.58
C VAL A 1113 33.07 -24.78 11.04
N GLY A 1114 32.41 -23.92 11.81
CA GLY A 1114 32.99 -22.73 12.42
C GLY A 1114 33.12 -21.57 11.44
N CYS A 1115 33.71 -20.48 11.92
CA CYS A 1115 34.11 -19.33 11.11
C CYS A 1115 35.28 -19.75 10.21
N ASN A 1116 34.94 -20.43 9.12
CA ASN A 1116 35.88 -20.96 8.15
C ASN A 1116 36.14 -20.02 6.97
N LEU A 1117 35.42 -18.89 6.91
CA LEU A 1117 35.65 -17.77 5.99
C LEU A 1117 35.88 -16.48 6.79
N PRO A 1118 36.79 -15.59 6.34
CA PRO A 1118 37.64 -15.72 5.14
C PRO A 1118 38.66 -16.87 5.17
N GLN A 1119 39.01 -17.35 6.37
CA GLN A 1119 39.80 -18.57 6.60
C GLN A 1119 39.53 -19.08 8.02
N LEU A 1120 39.85 -20.34 8.32
CA LEU A 1120 39.92 -20.85 9.71
C LEU A 1120 41.15 -20.27 10.42
N ASP A 1121 41.00 -19.92 11.69
CA ASP A 1121 42.15 -19.51 12.51
C ASP A 1121 42.85 -20.71 13.17
N GLN A 1122 44.00 -20.48 13.80
CA GLN A 1122 44.83 -21.54 14.37
C GLN A 1122 44.09 -22.29 15.49
N HIS A 1123 43.28 -21.58 16.28
CA HIS A 1123 42.41 -22.19 17.29
C HIS A 1123 41.42 -23.18 16.66
N ASP A 1124 40.59 -22.74 15.72
CA ASP A 1124 39.57 -23.62 15.11
C ASP A 1124 40.22 -24.79 14.35
N GLN A 1125 41.34 -24.55 13.65
CA GLN A 1125 42.13 -25.61 12.99
C GLN A 1125 42.60 -26.67 14.00
N ARG A 1126 43.12 -26.24 15.16
CA ARG A 1126 43.55 -27.14 16.24
C ARG A 1126 42.38 -27.96 16.76
N ILE A 1127 41.23 -27.35 17.02
CA ILE A 1127 40.05 -28.05 17.56
C ILE A 1127 39.56 -29.13 16.58
N ILE A 1128 39.53 -28.84 15.28
CA ILE A 1128 39.18 -29.83 14.25
C ILE A 1128 40.21 -30.96 14.20
N ALA A 1129 41.51 -30.63 14.22
CA ALA A 1129 42.59 -31.62 14.20
C ALA A 1129 42.54 -32.55 15.43
N GLU A 1130 42.41 -31.97 16.63
CA GLU A 1130 42.29 -32.71 17.90
C GLU A 1130 41.06 -33.61 17.91
N THR A 1131 39.94 -33.15 17.34
CA THR A 1131 38.74 -33.98 17.17
C THR A 1131 39.01 -35.16 16.25
N ARG A 1132 39.71 -34.97 15.12
CA ARG A 1132 40.06 -36.05 14.18
C ARG A 1132 40.98 -37.09 14.81
N THR A 1133 42.02 -36.66 15.51
CA THR A 1133 43.04 -37.54 16.11
C THR A 1133 42.64 -38.13 17.46
N GLY A 1134 41.63 -37.56 18.13
CA GLY A 1134 41.30 -37.94 19.51
C GLY A 1134 42.35 -37.47 20.52
N SER A 1135 43.05 -36.37 20.23
CA SER A 1135 44.11 -35.80 21.08
C SER A 1135 43.69 -34.50 21.78
N PHE A 1136 44.61 -33.93 22.55
CA PHE A 1136 44.48 -32.60 23.17
C PHE A 1136 45.86 -31.95 23.23
N THR A 1137 45.94 -30.62 23.13
CA THR A 1137 47.21 -29.88 23.24
C THR A 1137 47.40 -29.25 24.63
N PHE A 1138 46.36 -28.58 25.14
CA PHE A 1138 46.44 -27.76 26.35
C PHE A 1138 45.69 -28.35 27.54
N ARG A 1139 45.98 -27.85 28.74
CA ARG A 1139 45.32 -28.25 29.99
C ARG A 1139 44.85 -27.01 30.74
N GLY A 1140 43.76 -27.14 31.48
CA GLY A 1140 43.34 -26.10 32.42
C GLY A 1140 44.41 -25.85 33.48
N SER A 1141 44.79 -24.59 33.69
CA SER A 1141 45.83 -24.19 34.64
C SER A 1141 45.45 -24.44 36.10
N SER A 1142 44.16 -24.44 36.42
CA SER A 1142 43.64 -24.65 37.78
C SER A 1142 43.05 -26.06 37.95
N SER A 1143 42.38 -26.58 36.94
CA SER A 1143 41.66 -27.85 36.97
C SER A 1143 42.55 -29.04 36.59
N GLY A 1144 43.61 -28.82 35.81
CA GLY A 1144 44.49 -29.86 35.25
C GLY A 1144 43.84 -30.72 34.15
N GLU A 1145 42.60 -30.42 33.76
CA GLU A 1145 41.82 -31.26 32.84
C GLU A 1145 42.36 -31.17 31.40
N PRO A 1146 42.47 -32.31 30.69
CA PRO A 1146 43.04 -32.34 29.35
C PRO A 1146 42.09 -31.77 28.30
N GLY A 1147 42.49 -30.63 27.73
CA GLY A 1147 41.74 -29.91 26.72
C GLY A 1147 40.53 -29.16 27.26
N LEU A 1148 40.43 -28.91 28.58
CA LEU A 1148 39.38 -28.05 29.16
C LEU A 1148 40.06 -26.87 29.87
N PRO A 1149 40.30 -25.74 29.18
CA PRO A 1149 41.02 -24.60 29.75
C PRO A 1149 40.19 -23.90 30.84
N ASP A 1150 40.87 -23.28 31.80
CA ASP A 1150 40.25 -22.48 32.88
C ASP A 1150 40.29 -20.97 32.56
N SER A 1151 41.25 -20.56 31.73
CA SER A 1151 41.38 -19.21 31.17
C SER A 1151 41.76 -19.31 29.70
N GLN A 1152 41.41 -18.30 28.89
CA GLN A 1152 41.96 -18.19 27.53
C GLN A 1152 43.50 -18.14 27.52
N ALA A 1153 44.12 -17.71 28.62
CA ALA A 1153 45.58 -17.70 28.75
C ALA A 1153 46.20 -19.10 28.72
N ASP A 1154 45.44 -20.14 29.10
CA ASP A 1154 45.91 -21.54 29.09
C ASP A 1154 46.20 -22.06 27.67
N VAL A 1155 45.61 -21.41 26.66
CA VAL A 1155 45.70 -21.76 25.24
C VAL A 1155 46.38 -20.68 24.41
N GLY A 1156 47.04 -19.71 25.05
CA GLY A 1156 47.78 -18.63 24.38
C GLY A 1156 46.99 -17.35 24.12
N GLY A 1157 45.70 -17.30 24.46
CA GLY A 1157 44.82 -16.14 24.26
C GLY A 1157 44.41 -15.94 22.80
N TRP A 1158 43.93 -14.73 22.49
CA TRP A 1158 43.58 -14.36 21.11
C TRP A 1158 44.83 -14.32 20.24
N GLU A 1159 44.74 -14.92 19.05
CA GLU A 1159 45.76 -14.79 18.01
C GLU A 1159 45.96 -13.34 17.58
N ASP A 1160 47.04 -13.10 16.83
CA ASP A 1160 47.16 -11.87 16.07
C ASP A 1160 46.10 -11.81 14.96
N TYR A 1161 45.18 -10.85 15.08
CA TYR A 1161 44.16 -10.49 14.10
C TYR A 1161 44.53 -9.12 13.52
N PRO A 1162 45.30 -9.08 12.42
CA PRO A 1162 45.79 -7.83 11.87
C PRO A 1162 44.64 -6.95 11.38
N GLU A 1163 44.77 -5.65 11.66
CA GLU A 1163 43.87 -4.62 11.12
C GLU A 1163 44.20 -4.38 9.65
N ILE A 1164 43.37 -4.92 8.77
CA ILE A 1164 43.51 -4.78 7.32
C ILE A 1164 42.28 -4.08 6.80
N HIS A 1165 42.49 -2.99 6.06
CA HIS A 1165 41.43 -2.20 5.43
C HIS A 1165 41.34 -2.52 3.94
N ARG A 1166 40.11 -2.57 3.42
CA ARG A 1166 39.87 -2.62 1.98
C ARG A 1166 40.28 -1.28 1.33
N PRO A 1167 40.78 -1.30 0.08
CA PRO A 1167 40.99 -0.07 -0.67
C PRO A 1167 39.69 0.72 -0.83
N GLN A 1168 39.76 2.06 -0.87
CA GLN A 1168 38.58 2.92 -1.05
C GLN A 1168 37.84 2.69 -2.38
N ASN A 1169 38.51 2.11 -3.39
CA ASN A 1169 37.95 1.79 -4.69
C ASN A 1169 37.62 0.28 -4.83
N TRP A 1170 37.40 -0.39 -3.70
CA TRP A 1170 37.02 -1.80 -3.70
C TRP A 1170 35.54 -1.99 -4.05
N ASP A 1171 34.70 -1.09 -3.54
CA ASP A 1171 33.25 -0.96 -3.72
C ASP A 1171 32.99 0.56 -3.78
N THR A 1172 32.78 1.07 -5.00
CA THR A 1172 32.78 2.50 -5.29
C THR A 1172 31.46 3.19 -4.93
N ASP A 1173 30.33 2.49 -4.99
CA ASP A 1173 29.00 3.01 -4.66
C ASP A 1173 28.45 2.58 -3.29
N LEU A 1174 29.21 1.75 -2.55
CA LEU A 1174 28.96 1.32 -1.18
C LEU A 1174 27.70 0.45 -1.04
N ASP A 1175 27.49 -0.44 -2.00
CA ASP A 1175 26.37 -1.38 -2.00
C ASP A 1175 26.74 -2.78 -1.46
N GLY A 1176 27.97 -2.92 -0.96
CA GLY A 1176 28.51 -4.12 -0.32
C GLY A 1176 29.11 -5.13 -1.30
N MET A 1177 29.12 -4.83 -2.59
CA MET A 1177 29.67 -5.68 -3.64
C MET A 1177 30.95 -5.04 -4.22
N PRO A 1178 31.99 -5.83 -4.52
CA PRO A 1178 33.17 -5.26 -5.14
C PRO A 1178 32.96 -4.87 -6.60
N ASP A 1179 33.54 -3.74 -7.04
CA ASP A 1179 33.49 -3.24 -8.43
C ASP A 1179 33.81 -4.32 -9.47
N HIS A 1180 34.81 -5.17 -9.19
CA HIS A 1180 35.23 -6.22 -10.12
C HIS A 1180 34.22 -7.36 -10.24
N TRP A 1181 33.46 -7.62 -9.17
CA TRP A 1181 32.38 -8.60 -9.17
C TRP A 1181 31.16 -8.05 -9.92
N GLU A 1182 30.81 -6.80 -9.69
CA GLU A 1182 29.72 -6.12 -10.40
C GLU A 1182 29.95 -6.11 -11.91
N VAL A 1183 31.14 -5.68 -12.36
CA VAL A 1183 31.52 -5.71 -13.79
C VAL A 1183 31.43 -7.12 -14.36
N ALA A 1184 31.85 -8.14 -13.60
CA ALA A 1184 31.77 -9.53 -14.04
C ALA A 1184 30.34 -10.06 -14.15
N ASN A 1185 29.38 -9.48 -13.42
CA ASN A 1185 27.97 -9.85 -13.43
C ASN A 1185 27.08 -8.89 -14.23
N GLY A 1186 27.68 -7.91 -14.93
CA GLY A 1186 26.98 -6.98 -15.81
C GLY A 1186 26.27 -5.82 -15.10
N LEU A 1187 26.67 -5.52 -13.88
CA LEU A 1187 26.20 -4.39 -13.05
C LEU A 1187 27.11 -3.17 -13.23
N ASN A 1188 26.65 -2.00 -12.77
CA ASN A 1188 27.40 -0.74 -12.87
C ASN A 1188 28.01 -0.37 -11.50
N PRO A 1189 29.35 -0.38 -11.33
CA PRO A 1189 30.03 -0.06 -10.07
C PRO A 1189 29.90 1.38 -9.54
N ASN A 1190 28.97 2.15 -10.09
CA ASN A 1190 28.69 3.53 -9.67
C ASN A 1190 27.19 3.72 -9.38
N GLU A 1191 26.41 2.63 -9.37
CA GLU A 1191 24.98 2.62 -9.13
C GLU A 1191 24.68 1.63 -8.01
N PRO A 1192 24.23 2.08 -6.83
CA PRO A 1192 24.08 1.22 -5.66
C PRO A 1192 22.88 0.27 -5.83
N ASP A 1193 23.14 -0.86 -6.50
CA ASP A 1193 22.13 -1.76 -7.03
C ASP A 1193 22.03 -3.08 -6.22
N GLY A 1194 22.90 -3.23 -5.21
CA GLY A 1194 22.96 -4.36 -4.30
C GLY A 1194 21.66 -4.75 -3.61
N HIS A 1195 20.73 -3.81 -3.42
CA HIS A 1195 19.43 -4.04 -2.78
C HIS A 1195 18.31 -4.49 -3.75
N PHE A 1196 18.55 -4.44 -5.07
CA PHE A 1196 17.59 -4.89 -6.06
C PHE A 1196 17.62 -6.41 -6.23
N LEU A 1197 16.46 -6.99 -6.58
CA LEU A 1197 16.37 -8.40 -6.95
C LEU A 1197 17.14 -8.65 -8.24
N GLU A 1198 17.77 -9.81 -8.29
CA GLU A 1198 18.39 -10.30 -9.52
C GLU A 1198 17.34 -10.46 -10.64
N PRO A 1199 17.63 -9.98 -11.86
CA PRO A 1199 16.73 -10.10 -13.01
C PRO A 1199 16.34 -11.55 -13.38
N GLN A 1200 17.15 -12.55 -12.99
CA GLN A 1200 16.95 -13.96 -13.34
C GLN A 1200 15.96 -14.70 -12.42
N GLY A 1201 15.43 -14.03 -11.39
CA GLY A 1201 14.28 -14.54 -10.62
C GLY A 1201 14.61 -15.55 -9.52
N SER A 1202 15.82 -15.52 -8.95
CA SER A 1202 16.22 -16.38 -7.82
C SER A 1202 15.55 -16.01 -6.47
N GLY A 1203 14.93 -14.82 -6.40
CA GLY A 1203 14.34 -14.27 -5.18
C GLY A 1203 15.35 -13.65 -4.22
N TYR A 1204 16.63 -13.60 -4.60
CA TYR A 1204 17.73 -12.94 -3.88
C TYR A 1204 18.09 -11.60 -4.50
N THR A 1205 18.61 -10.70 -3.66
CA THR A 1205 19.22 -9.44 -4.10
C THR A 1205 20.60 -9.64 -4.72
N ASN A 1206 21.09 -8.68 -5.50
CA ASN A 1206 22.45 -8.71 -6.06
C ASN A 1206 23.50 -8.92 -4.95
N LEU A 1207 23.38 -8.19 -3.83
CA LEU A 1207 24.27 -8.34 -2.68
C LEU A 1207 24.20 -9.75 -2.09
N GLU A 1208 23.01 -10.32 -1.90
CA GLU A 1208 22.87 -11.68 -1.40
C GLU A 1208 23.48 -12.71 -2.35
N ILE A 1209 23.41 -12.51 -3.67
CA ILE A 1209 24.06 -13.37 -4.64
C ILE A 1209 25.57 -13.32 -4.46
N TYR A 1210 26.15 -12.12 -4.37
CA TYR A 1210 27.58 -11.97 -4.08
C TYR A 1210 27.95 -12.69 -2.77
N LEU A 1211 27.22 -12.43 -1.68
CA LEU A 1211 27.45 -13.06 -0.37
C LEU A 1211 27.35 -14.58 -0.42
N ASN A 1212 26.46 -15.13 -1.26
CA ASN A 1212 26.30 -16.56 -1.43
C ASN A 1212 27.41 -17.16 -2.31
N GLN A 1213 27.82 -16.48 -3.38
CA GLN A 1213 28.87 -16.94 -4.28
C GLN A 1213 30.22 -17.05 -3.57
N ILE A 1214 30.59 -16.10 -2.71
CA ILE A 1214 31.84 -16.15 -1.95
C ILE A 1214 31.88 -17.25 -0.88
N THR A 1215 30.74 -17.92 -0.63
CA THR A 1215 30.64 -19.07 0.28
C THR A 1215 30.64 -20.42 -0.45
N ARG A 1216 30.50 -20.44 -1.79
CA ARG A 1216 30.55 -21.69 -2.57
C ARG A 1216 31.98 -22.22 -2.61
N ARG A 1217 32.16 -23.47 -2.23
CA ARG A 1217 33.45 -24.19 -2.24
C ARG A 1217 33.43 -25.35 -3.21
#